data_AF-A0A8C7L699-F1
#
_entry.id   AF-A0A8C7L699-F1
#
_cell.length_a   1.000
_cell.length_b   1.000
_cell.length_c   1.000
_cell.angle_alpha   90.00
_cell.angle_beta   90.00
_cell.angle_gamma   90.00
#
_symmetry.space_group_name_H-M   'P 1'
#
loop_
_entity.id
_entity.type
_entity.pdbx_description
1 polymer ?
#
loop_
_entity_poly.entity_id
_entity_poly.type
_entity_poly.pdbx_seq_one_letter_code
_entity_poly.pdbx_strand_id
1 'polypeptide(L)'
;MQHHPDREKRSSSRRVEKQASGGSSSLLESVRARFPRRFYSLSTSTQLRRKSSSAASHLSQRTLRSGHSRGDSVSSRQSLRRGDSVRSVQKRSKKEKILDKLREQLIKAKSFIVKKTLEIYIPIRQFFYNLIHPEYSAVTDVYVLMFLADTVDFIIIVFGFWAFGKHSAAADITSSLSEDQVPEAFLVMVLIQFGTMIIDRALYLRKTVMGKVIFQVILVFGIHFWMFFILPGVTERRFSKNTVAQLWYFVKCIYFGLSAYQIRCGYPTRVLGNFLTKSYNYLNLFLFQGFRLVPFLTELRAVMDWVWTDTTLSLSSWICVEDIYAHIFVLKCWRMSEKRYPQPRGQKKKKVVKYGMGGLIVMLLICIVWFPLLFMSLVKSVAGVVNKPLDVSVTITLGGFQPIFTMSAQQNQLKDISKSAMQFLEAYTSEDVTVAELEGSSNSLWTISPPSRKNLMDFELCTTSSIFFVCANCMICYKSNSYNMFCFVEIKIPDCIFKCPVSFSPLLSRVIAQVFPCFLRAPSDSNAKPIEQLHKDNGYKNILLDLERTHNSSGEIQEWWIVDQPSAGQIQMRGAAVGKKREAGLQLYVFSDKVSPPSLGFLAGYGIMGLYASVVLVIGKFVREFFSGISHSIMFEELPAVDRILKLCTDIFLVRETGELELEEDLYAKLIFLYRSPETMIKWTRDQKTK
;
A
#
# COMPACT_ATOMS: atom_id res chain seq x y z
N MET A 1 65.44 -12.26 14.92
CA MET A 1 66.65 -11.64 14.35
C MET A 1 66.24 -10.30 13.72
N GLN A 2 66.51 -9.17 14.40
CA GLN A 2 66.51 -7.76 13.87
C GLN A 2 65.20 -7.22 13.20
N HIS A 3 64.78 -5.95 13.31
CA HIS A 3 65.09 -4.86 14.26
C HIS A 3 63.95 -3.78 14.22
N HIS A 4 63.67 -3.11 15.35
CA HIS A 4 63.09 -1.74 15.42
C HIS A 4 64.20 -0.70 15.06
N PRO A 5 63.96 0.63 14.84
CA PRO A 5 62.96 1.49 15.52
C PRO A 5 62.31 2.71 14.78
N ASP A 6 61.31 3.30 15.45
CA ASP A 6 60.95 4.72 15.70
C ASP A 6 61.15 5.88 14.68
N ARG A 7 60.17 6.81 14.67
CA ARG A 7 60.42 8.16 15.23
C ARG A 7 59.16 8.96 15.66
N GLU A 8 59.26 9.61 16.83
CA GLU A 8 58.30 10.62 17.30
C GLU A 8 58.49 12.01 16.63
N LYS A 9 57.50 12.90 16.79
CA LYS A 9 57.79 14.29 17.22
C LYS A 9 56.61 14.95 17.95
N ARG A 10 56.93 15.74 18.99
CA ARG A 10 56.00 16.51 19.85
C ARG A 10 56.13 18.02 19.59
N SER A 11 55.00 18.73 19.62
CA SER A 11 54.86 20.13 20.08
C SER A 11 53.37 20.55 20.02
N SER A 12 52.87 21.61 20.66
CA SER A 12 52.88 22.05 22.07
C SER A 12 52.28 23.47 22.12
N SER A 13 51.16 23.65 22.84
CA SER A 13 50.49 24.90 23.31
C SER A 13 51.21 26.27 23.14
N ARG A 14 50.53 27.38 22.80
CA ARG A 14 49.65 28.24 23.65
C ARG A 14 48.94 29.35 22.79
N ARG A 15 47.73 29.84 23.13
CA ARG A 15 47.38 31.14 23.82
C ARG A 15 48.19 32.38 23.31
N VAL A 16 47.66 33.60 23.05
CA VAL A 16 46.52 34.36 23.66
C VAL A 16 46.17 35.66 22.84
N GLU A 17 44.92 36.19 22.89
CA GLU A 17 44.47 37.61 22.57
C GLU A 17 44.74 38.23 21.16
N LYS A 18 44.20 39.38 20.68
CA LYS A 18 43.15 40.42 21.03
C LYS A 18 42.68 41.08 19.69
N GLN A 19 41.41 41.39 19.40
CA GLN A 19 40.48 42.46 19.89
C GLN A 19 40.68 43.88 19.32
N ALA A 20 39.79 44.33 18.40
CA ALA A 20 39.40 45.72 18.10
C ALA A 20 38.33 45.72 16.96
N SER A 21 37.40 46.67 16.79
CA SER A 21 36.79 47.68 17.69
C SER A 21 35.50 48.24 17.03
N GLY A 22 34.56 48.83 17.80
CA GLY A 22 33.40 49.57 17.23
C GLY A 22 32.05 49.40 17.95
N GLY A 23 31.72 50.30 18.87
CA GLY A 23 30.35 50.63 19.31
C GLY A 23 30.07 52.12 19.05
N SER A 24 28.99 52.79 19.46
CA SER A 24 27.75 52.49 20.23
C SER A 24 26.71 53.59 19.84
N SER A 25 25.57 53.91 20.47
CA SER A 25 24.83 53.49 21.68
C SER A 25 23.34 53.93 21.56
N SER A 26 22.53 53.77 22.62
CA SER A 26 21.27 54.50 22.91
C SER A 26 20.00 54.19 22.07
N LEU A 27 18.76 54.36 22.56
CA LEU A 27 18.13 54.06 23.88
C LEU A 27 16.59 54.17 23.74
N LEU A 28 15.83 53.60 24.70
CA LEU A 28 14.36 53.70 24.87
C LEU A 28 13.51 53.02 23.75
N GLU A 29 12.26 52.61 23.95
CA GLU A 29 11.40 52.67 25.16
C GLU A 29 10.55 51.37 25.33
N SER A 30 10.07 51.10 26.55
CA SER A 30 9.26 49.92 26.87
C SER A 30 7.84 50.28 27.32
N VAL A 31 6.81 49.72 26.67
CA VAL A 31 5.40 49.91 27.07
C VAL A 31 4.85 48.67 27.79
N ARG A 32 4.52 48.83 29.08
CA ARG A 32 4.02 47.76 29.96
C ARG A 32 2.60 48.06 30.44
N ALA A 33 1.60 47.73 29.63
CA ALA A 33 0.19 47.92 29.96
C ALA A 33 -0.30 46.92 31.03
N ARG A 34 -0.57 47.41 32.25
CA ARG A 34 -1.27 46.64 33.30
C ARG A 34 -2.79 46.75 33.08
N PHE A 35 -3.49 45.61 33.04
CA PHE A 35 -4.94 45.56 33.22
C PHE A 35 -5.29 44.86 34.55
N PRO A 36 -6.15 45.44 35.40
CA PRO A 36 -6.44 44.89 36.72
C PRO A 36 -7.50 43.79 36.68
N ARG A 37 -7.16 42.58 37.14
CA ARG A 37 -8.17 41.61 37.56
C ARG A 37 -8.77 42.06 38.90
N ARG A 38 -10.02 42.53 38.90
CA ARG A 38 -10.84 42.56 40.13
C ARG A 38 -11.60 41.23 40.26
N PHE A 39 -11.69 40.74 41.49
CA PHE A 39 -12.50 39.57 41.84
C PHE A 39 -13.99 39.85 41.57
N TYR A 40 -14.69 38.83 41.08
CA TYR A 40 -16.12 38.66 41.32
C TYR A 40 -16.32 37.31 42.01
N SER A 41 -16.52 37.34 43.32
CA SER A 41 -17.08 36.22 44.06
C SER A 41 -18.57 36.12 43.74
N LEU A 42 -19.01 34.97 43.26
CA LEU A 42 -20.43 34.71 43.01
C LEU A 42 -21.09 34.28 44.33
N SER A 43 -21.58 35.24 45.12
CA SER A 43 -22.36 34.96 46.33
C SER A 43 -23.86 34.90 46.04
N THR A 44 -24.50 33.82 46.47
CA THR A 44 -25.92 33.54 46.23
C THR A 44 -26.82 34.41 47.09
N SER A 45 -27.76 35.15 46.48
CA SER A 45 -29.04 35.47 47.12
C SER A 45 -30.14 35.75 46.09
N THR A 46 -31.28 35.10 46.28
CA THR A 46 -32.54 35.30 45.53
C THR A 46 -33.41 36.39 46.18
N GLN A 47 -34.64 36.56 45.67
CA GLN A 47 -35.63 37.62 45.97
C GLN A 47 -35.46 38.85 45.06
N LEU A 48 -36.52 39.54 44.63
CA LEU A 48 -37.82 39.75 45.29
C LEU A 48 -39.05 39.55 44.38
N ARG A 49 -40.14 39.01 44.95
CA ARG A 49 -41.52 39.31 44.52
C ARG A 49 -42.49 39.35 45.69
N ARG A 50 -42.74 40.53 46.25
CA ARG A 50 -43.94 40.82 47.07
C ARG A 50 -44.46 42.23 46.79
N LYS A 51 -45.75 42.44 47.06
CA LYS A 51 -46.52 43.69 46.79
C LYS A 51 -46.70 44.52 48.07
N SER A 52 -47.28 45.71 47.89
CA SER A 52 -47.76 46.66 48.92
C SER A 52 -46.65 47.42 49.66
N SER A 53 -46.85 48.65 50.17
CA SER A 53 -48.09 49.47 50.25
C SER A 53 -47.77 50.98 50.02
N SER A 54 -48.65 51.77 49.39
CA SER A 54 -49.56 52.79 50.01
C SER A 54 -48.94 54.16 50.38
N ALA A 55 -49.73 55.24 50.27
CA ALA A 55 -49.42 56.66 50.59
C ALA A 55 -48.40 57.32 49.63
N ALA A 56 -48.66 58.44 48.94
CA ALA A 56 -49.12 59.79 49.37
C ALA A 56 -47.96 60.66 49.93
N SER A 57 -47.83 61.96 49.63
CA SER A 57 -48.55 62.82 48.66
C SER A 57 -47.87 64.20 48.57
N HIS A 58 -48.14 64.93 47.48
CA HIS A 58 -47.81 66.35 47.25
C HIS A 58 -46.31 66.73 47.21
N LEU A 59 -45.84 67.88 46.69
CA LEU A 59 -46.22 68.89 45.69
C LEU A 59 -45.45 70.16 46.10
N SER A 60 -44.41 70.56 45.37
CA SER A 60 -43.91 71.94 45.43
C SER A 60 -43.28 72.35 44.11
N GLN A 61 -43.81 73.43 43.53
CA GLN A 61 -43.10 74.26 42.55
C GLN A 61 -42.15 75.20 43.35
N ARG A 62 -41.32 76.10 42.81
CA ARG A 62 -41.35 76.84 41.53
C ARG A 62 -40.02 77.61 41.35
N THR A 63 -39.80 78.23 40.17
CA THR A 63 -39.00 79.46 39.93
C THR A 63 -37.48 79.46 40.20
N LEU A 64 -36.63 80.26 39.53
CA LEU A 64 -36.56 80.75 38.13
C LEU A 64 -35.23 81.55 37.95
N ARG A 65 -34.81 81.81 36.69
CA ARG A 65 -33.77 82.78 36.24
C ARG A 65 -32.29 82.43 36.59
N SER A 66 -31.27 82.93 35.87
CA SER A 66 -31.16 83.39 34.46
C SER A 66 -29.69 83.68 34.11
N GLY A 67 -29.26 83.43 32.86
CA GLY A 67 -27.96 83.88 32.31
C GLY A 67 -27.90 83.70 30.79
N HIS A 68 -27.33 84.66 30.05
CA HIS A 68 -27.41 84.73 28.57
C HIS A 68 -26.25 85.54 27.93
N SER A 69 -26.14 85.47 26.58
CA SER A 69 -25.18 86.16 25.68
C SER A 69 -23.74 85.61 25.70
N ARG A 70 -22.91 85.70 24.64
CA ARG A 70 -23.00 86.28 23.26
C ARG A 70 -22.71 85.16 22.20
N GLY A 71 -23.03 85.23 20.90
CA GLY A 71 -22.50 86.12 19.83
C GLY A 71 -21.21 85.52 19.22
N ASP A 72 -20.98 85.39 17.90
CA ASP A 72 -21.67 85.90 16.69
C ASP A 72 -21.55 84.94 15.46
N SER A 73 -22.07 85.36 14.29
CA SER A 73 -22.06 84.67 12.96
C SER A 73 -20.70 84.77 12.21
N VAL A 74 -20.38 84.06 11.10
CA VAL A 74 -20.99 83.99 9.74
C VAL A 74 -20.38 82.80 8.92
N SER A 75 -21.07 82.33 7.87
CA SER A 75 -20.60 81.40 6.80
C SER A 75 -20.55 79.89 7.19
N SER A 76 -20.96 78.92 6.36
CA SER A 76 -21.36 78.93 4.92
C SER A 76 -22.72 78.22 4.66
N ARG A 77 -23.21 78.24 3.41
CA ARG A 77 -24.59 77.84 3.01
C ARG A 77 -24.82 76.32 3.15
N GLN A 78 -25.79 75.88 3.96
CA GLN A 78 -27.25 75.80 3.68
C GLN A 78 -27.68 74.83 2.55
N SER A 79 -28.45 73.80 2.93
CA SER A 79 -29.71 73.45 2.23
C SER A 79 -30.70 72.81 3.22
N LEU A 80 -32.00 72.83 2.87
CA LEU A 80 -33.22 72.44 3.63
C LEU A 80 -33.98 73.57 4.36
N ARG A 81 -34.72 74.36 3.57
CA ARG A 81 -35.94 75.03 4.05
C ARG A 81 -37.08 74.00 4.18
N ARG A 82 -37.84 74.09 5.27
CA ARG A 82 -39.17 73.46 5.39
C ARG A 82 -40.21 74.46 4.84
N GLY A 83 -41.20 73.97 4.11
CA GLY A 83 -42.29 74.80 3.59
C GLY A 83 -43.44 73.92 3.10
N ASP A 84 -44.58 74.01 3.77
CA ASP A 84 -45.78 73.27 3.39
C ASP A 84 -46.36 73.80 2.08
N SER A 85 -46.66 72.90 1.14
CA SER A 85 -47.46 73.23 -0.03
C SER A 85 -48.31 72.05 -0.52
N VAL A 86 -49.62 72.29 -0.52
CA VAL A 86 -50.67 71.73 -1.39
C VAL A 86 -50.77 70.20 -1.56
N ARG A 87 -51.99 69.68 -1.34
CA ARG A 87 -52.43 68.32 -1.71
C ARG A 87 -52.37 68.07 -3.22
N SER A 88 -51.23 67.66 -3.77
CA SER A 88 -51.17 67.00 -5.06
C SER A 88 -51.52 65.51 -4.89
N VAL A 89 -52.69 65.09 -5.37
CA VAL A 89 -53.07 63.66 -5.40
C VAL A 89 -52.36 62.99 -6.59
N GLN A 90 -51.05 62.81 -6.46
CA GLN A 90 -50.22 62.06 -7.38
C GLN A 90 -50.79 60.63 -7.48
N LYS A 91 -51.50 60.31 -8.58
CA LYS A 91 -52.03 58.97 -8.84
C LYS A 91 -50.84 58.02 -9.08
N ARG A 92 -50.21 57.50 -8.01
CA ARG A 92 -49.18 56.44 -8.08
C ARG A 92 -49.63 55.41 -9.10
N SER A 93 -48.80 55.16 -10.09
CA SER A 93 -49.09 54.31 -11.24
C SER A 93 -49.52 52.93 -10.76
N LYS A 94 -50.40 52.26 -11.52
CA LYS A 94 -50.78 50.86 -11.21
C LYS A 94 -49.54 49.98 -11.06
N LYS A 95 -48.48 50.23 -11.84
CA LYS A 95 -47.19 49.53 -11.76
C LYS A 95 -46.44 49.79 -10.43
N GLU A 96 -46.40 51.04 -9.96
CA GLU A 96 -45.78 51.37 -8.66
C GLU A 96 -46.53 50.73 -7.49
N LYS A 97 -47.88 50.79 -7.50
CA LYS A 97 -48.69 50.13 -6.46
C LYS A 97 -48.56 48.61 -6.47
N ILE A 98 -48.25 48.01 -7.63
CA ILE A 98 -47.91 46.59 -7.74
C ILE A 98 -46.49 46.34 -7.21
N LEU A 99 -45.51 47.18 -7.53
CA LEU A 99 -44.14 47.06 -7.01
C LEU A 99 -44.08 47.23 -5.48
N ASP A 100 -44.82 48.19 -4.93
CA ASP A 100 -44.98 48.39 -3.48
C ASP A 100 -45.62 47.16 -2.84
N LYS A 101 -46.71 46.62 -3.42
CA LYS A 101 -47.32 45.35 -2.95
C LYS A 101 -46.38 44.17 -3.06
N LEU A 102 -45.57 44.06 -4.11
CA LEU A 102 -44.57 42.99 -4.25
C LEU A 102 -43.45 43.13 -3.21
N ARG A 103 -43.01 44.35 -2.89
CA ARG A 103 -42.08 44.61 -1.77
C ARG A 103 -42.71 44.28 -0.43
N GLU A 104 -43.97 44.66 -0.21
CA GLU A 104 -44.71 44.35 1.02
C GLU A 104 -44.91 42.83 1.20
N GLN A 105 -45.25 42.12 0.13
CA GLN A 105 -45.33 40.66 0.11
C GLN A 105 -43.95 40.01 0.28
N LEU A 106 -42.88 40.57 -0.30
CA LEU A 106 -41.51 40.07 -0.08
C LEU A 106 -41.05 40.28 1.37
N ILE A 107 -41.43 41.40 2.01
CA ILE A 107 -41.16 41.66 3.42
C ILE A 107 -41.96 40.69 4.31
N LYS A 108 -43.25 40.46 4.01
CA LYS A 108 -44.10 39.47 4.69
C LYS A 108 -43.58 38.04 4.49
N ALA A 109 -43.13 37.69 3.29
CA ALA A 109 -42.51 36.40 3.02
C ALA A 109 -41.18 36.24 3.77
N LYS A 110 -40.32 37.27 3.79
CA LYS A 110 -39.07 37.25 4.57
C LYS A 110 -39.35 37.14 6.08
N SER A 111 -40.31 37.88 6.63
CA SER A 111 -40.64 37.79 8.06
C SER A 111 -41.32 36.47 8.41
N PHE A 112 -42.14 35.91 7.52
CA PHE A 112 -42.72 34.57 7.67
C PHE A 112 -41.66 33.47 7.59
N ILE A 113 -40.71 33.55 6.66
CA ILE A 113 -39.56 32.64 6.56
C ILE A 113 -38.70 32.74 7.83
N VAL A 114 -38.32 33.94 8.27
CA VAL A 114 -37.54 34.16 9.50
C VAL A 114 -38.28 33.66 10.75
N LYS A 115 -39.60 33.89 10.85
CA LYS A 115 -40.41 33.36 11.94
C LYS A 115 -40.43 31.83 11.91
N LYS A 116 -40.68 31.22 10.76
CA LYS A 116 -40.75 29.76 10.60
C LYS A 116 -39.39 29.08 10.79
N THR A 117 -38.28 29.68 10.35
CA THR A 117 -36.94 29.14 10.65
C THR A 117 -36.56 29.30 12.11
N LEU A 118 -36.97 30.39 12.77
CA LEU A 118 -36.79 30.57 14.22
C LEU A 118 -37.62 29.56 15.04
N GLU A 119 -38.88 29.33 14.65
CA GLU A 119 -39.76 28.31 15.24
C GLU A 119 -39.21 26.88 15.11
N ILE A 120 -38.48 26.58 14.03
CA ILE A 120 -37.78 25.30 13.84
C ILE A 120 -36.43 25.28 14.59
N TYR A 121 -35.69 26.39 14.60
CA TYR A 121 -34.35 26.47 15.20
C TYR A 121 -34.38 26.46 16.73
N ILE A 122 -35.37 27.09 17.38
CA ILE A 122 -35.50 27.10 18.84
C ILE A 122 -35.53 25.69 19.45
N PRO A 123 -36.44 24.77 19.06
CA PRO A 123 -36.49 23.43 19.63
C PRO A 123 -35.23 22.60 19.30
N ILE A 124 -34.65 22.76 18.12
CA ILE A 124 -33.38 22.10 17.75
C ILE A 124 -32.23 22.60 18.66
N ARG A 125 -32.11 23.91 18.85
CA ARG A 125 -31.12 24.52 19.75
C ARG A 125 -31.34 24.07 21.19
N GLN A 126 -32.59 24.01 21.66
CA GLN A 126 -32.90 23.56 23.02
C GLN A 126 -32.56 22.08 23.22
N PHE A 127 -32.85 21.22 22.23
CA PHE A 127 -32.45 19.81 22.26
C PHE A 127 -30.92 19.65 22.36
N PHE A 128 -30.16 20.33 21.50
CA PHE A 128 -28.69 20.27 21.58
C PHE A 128 -28.13 20.90 22.86
N TYR A 129 -28.74 21.96 23.38
CA TYR A 129 -28.36 22.54 24.67
C TYR A 129 -28.56 21.55 25.83
N ASN A 130 -29.74 20.92 25.90
CA ASN A 130 -30.05 19.90 26.91
C ASN A 130 -29.17 18.64 26.77
N LEU A 131 -28.71 18.31 25.55
CA LEU A 131 -27.79 17.19 25.29
C LEU A 131 -26.34 17.49 25.71
N ILE A 132 -25.89 18.74 25.57
CA ILE A 132 -24.53 19.18 25.96
C ILE A 132 -24.47 19.51 27.46
N HIS A 133 -25.58 19.98 28.05
CA HIS A 133 -25.70 20.35 29.46
C HIS A 133 -26.90 19.64 30.13
N PRO A 134 -26.86 18.30 30.29
CA PRO A 134 -27.89 17.58 31.03
C PRO A 134 -27.78 17.86 32.53
N GLU A 135 -28.93 17.88 33.24
CA GLU A 135 -28.98 18.08 34.70
C GLU A 135 -28.31 16.92 35.47
N TYR A 136 -28.31 15.73 34.90
CA TYR A 136 -27.61 14.55 35.40
C TYR A 136 -27.06 13.72 34.23
N SER A 137 -25.81 13.28 34.33
CA SER A 137 -25.14 12.47 33.30
C SER A 137 -24.74 11.11 33.88
N ALA A 138 -25.27 10.04 33.29
CA ALA A 138 -24.95 8.66 33.66
C ALA A 138 -23.63 8.22 33.01
N VAL A 139 -22.53 8.76 33.51
CA VAL A 139 -21.16 8.66 32.97
C VAL A 139 -20.71 7.21 32.75
N THR A 140 -20.20 6.93 31.54
CA THR A 140 -19.61 5.63 31.15
C THR A 140 -18.38 5.80 30.25
N ASP A 141 -17.45 4.84 30.28
CA ASP A 141 -16.34 4.70 29.32
C ASP A 141 -16.66 3.57 28.32
N VAL A 142 -16.99 3.94 27.09
CA VAL A 142 -17.31 3.03 25.97
C VAL A 142 -16.28 3.15 24.83
N TYR A 143 -15.29 4.04 24.96
CA TYR A 143 -14.31 4.36 23.92
C TYR A 143 -13.51 3.12 23.46
N VAL A 144 -13.21 2.19 24.36
CA VAL A 144 -12.54 0.92 24.04
C VAL A 144 -13.34 0.09 23.03
N LEU A 145 -14.68 0.05 23.14
CA LEU A 145 -15.54 -0.69 22.22
C LEU A 145 -15.68 0.04 20.87
N MET A 146 -15.68 1.38 20.89
CA MET A 146 -15.66 2.20 19.66
C MET A 146 -14.35 2.00 18.89
N PHE A 147 -13.20 2.05 19.58
CA PHE A 147 -11.89 1.80 19.00
C PHE A 147 -11.75 0.38 18.45
N LEU A 148 -12.31 -0.64 19.14
CA LEU A 148 -12.36 -2.01 18.62
C LEU A 148 -13.23 -2.12 17.36
N ALA A 149 -14.37 -1.43 17.28
CA ALA A 149 -15.17 -1.37 16.06
C ALA A 149 -14.39 -0.71 14.90
N ASP A 150 -13.76 0.44 15.14
CA ASP A 150 -12.92 1.12 14.13
C ASP A 150 -11.69 0.29 13.70
N THR A 151 -11.15 -0.55 14.59
CA THR A 151 -10.05 -1.48 14.28
C THR A 151 -10.56 -2.64 13.42
N VAL A 152 -11.74 -3.20 13.71
CA VAL A 152 -12.38 -4.22 12.87
C VAL A 152 -12.76 -3.65 11.50
N ASP A 153 -13.27 -2.43 11.44
CA ASP A 153 -13.53 -1.70 10.19
C ASP A 153 -12.25 -1.53 9.35
N PHE A 154 -11.14 -1.12 9.98
CA PHE A 154 -9.84 -1.01 9.30
C PHE A 154 -9.36 -2.36 8.76
N ILE A 155 -9.49 -3.44 9.55
CA ILE A 155 -9.18 -4.81 9.13
C ILE A 155 -10.05 -5.24 7.94
N ILE A 156 -11.36 -4.94 7.94
CA ILE A 156 -12.27 -5.24 6.84
C ILE A 156 -11.88 -4.49 5.56
N ILE A 157 -11.50 -3.20 5.67
CA ILE A 157 -11.00 -2.44 4.51
C ILE A 157 -9.71 -3.05 3.97
N VAL A 158 -8.70 -3.29 4.83
CA VAL A 158 -7.36 -3.76 4.44
C VAL A 158 -7.41 -5.13 3.76
N PHE A 159 -8.08 -6.12 4.36
CA PHE A 159 -8.24 -7.41 3.69
C PHE A 159 -9.17 -7.31 2.48
N GLY A 160 -10.25 -6.54 2.57
CA GLY A 160 -11.28 -6.42 1.54
C GLY A 160 -10.92 -5.56 0.32
N PHE A 161 -9.64 -5.22 0.07
CA PHE A 161 -9.22 -4.29 -0.98
C PHE A 161 -9.81 -4.59 -2.36
N TRP A 162 -9.93 -5.88 -2.73
CA TRP A 162 -10.52 -6.34 -4.01
C TRP A 162 -11.98 -5.92 -4.20
N ALA A 163 -12.72 -5.70 -3.11
CA ALA A 163 -14.14 -5.36 -3.13
C ALA A 163 -14.39 -3.87 -3.41
N PHE A 164 -13.37 -3.03 -3.29
CA PHE A 164 -13.41 -1.59 -3.55
C PHE A 164 -12.79 -1.21 -4.92
N GLY A 165 -12.37 -2.19 -5.72
CA GLY A 165 -11.95 -2.02 -7.12
C GLY A 165 -13.02 -2.42 -8.15
N LYS A 166 -12.76 -2.13 -9.43
CA LYS A 166 -13.66 -2.46 -10.57
C LYS A 166 -13.59 -3.93 -11.00
N HIS A 167 -12.41 -4.56 -10.94
CA HIS A 167 -12.13 -5.93 -11.38
C HIS A 167 -12.44 -6.97 -10.26
N SER A 168 -12.65 -8.24 -10.60
CA SER A 168 -13.47 -9.19 -9.82
C SER A 168 -12.73 -10.42 -9.31
N ALA A 169 -13.04 -10.84 -8.08
CA ALA A 169 -12.22 -11.72 -7.24
C ALA A 169 -11.94 -13.15 -7.74
N ALA A 170 -12.44 -13.55 -8.91
CA ALA A 170 -12.31 -14.91 -9.46
C ALA A 170 -11.21 -15.06 -10.53
N ALA A 171 -10.81 -13.98 -11.21
CA ALA A 171 -9.79 -14.02 -12.28
C ALA A 171 -8.49 -13.29 -11.92
N ASP A 172 -8.56 -12.36 -10.95
CA ASP A 172 -7.70 -11.18 -11.04
C ASP A 172 -6.51 -11.11 -10.08
N ILE A 173 -6.29 -12.08 -9.17
CA ILE A 173 -5.13 -12.01 -8.23
C ILE A 173 -3.79 -11.96 -9.01
N THR A 174 -3.70 -12.64 -10.16
CA THR A 174 -2.55 -12.59 -11.05
C THR A 174 -2.59 -11.44 -12.07
N SER A 175 -3.77 -10.91 -12.42
CA SER A 175 -3.89 -9.78 -13.38
C SER A 175 -3.65 -8.45 -12.67
N SER A 176 -4.26 -8.20 -11.51
CA SER A 176 -4.07 -6.95 -10.75
C SER A 176 -2.65 -6.82 -10.20
N LEU A 177 -1.97 -7.94 -9.92
CA LEU A 177 -0.54 -7.97 -9.57
C LEU A 177 0.37 -7.82 -10.82
N SER A 178 -0.19 -7.79 -12.02
CA SER A 178 0.51 -7.44 -13.27
C SER A 178 0.17 -6.05 -13.82
N GLU A 179 -0.88 -5.40 -13.30
CA GLU A 179 -1.29 -4.04 -13.65
C GLU A 179 -0.83 -2.96 -12.63
N ASP A 180 -0.27 -3.38 -11.47
CA ASP A 180 0.24 -2.55 -10.36
C ASP A 180 -0.73 -1.48 -9.78
N GLN A 181 -1.98 -1.45 -10.22
CA GLN A 181 -2.97 -0.43 -9.85
C GLN A 181 -3.75 -0.79 -8.59
N VAL A 182 -3.34 -0.22 -7.45
CA VAL A 182 -4.12 -0.24 -6.21
C VAL A 182 -5.40 0.60 -6.38
N PRO A 183 -6.60 0.10 -6.03
CA PRO A 183 -7.84 0.86 -6.22
C PRO A 183 -7.87 2.19 -5.45
N GLU A 184 -8.07 3.31 -6.15
CA GLU A 184 -8.09 4.65 -5.55
C GLU A 184 -9.14 4.80 -4.43
N ALA A 185 -10.32 4.21 -4.62
CA ALA A 185 -11.40 4.23 -3.63
C ALA A 185 -11.02 3.54 -2.31
N PHE A 186 -10.17 2.52 -2.37
CA PHE A 186 -9.61 1.85 -1.19
C PHE A 186 -8.61 2.76 -0.45
N LEU A 187 -7.72 3.44 -1.18
CA LEU A 187 -6.75 4.37 -0.58
C LEU A 187 -7.44 5.53 0.14
N VAL A 188 -8.46 6.13 -0.48
CA VAL A 188 -9.28 7.18 0.13
C VAL A 188 -10.02 6.67 1.38
N MET A 189 -10.53 5.43 1.35
CA MET A 189 -11.18 4.79 2.49
C MET A 189 -10.25 4.55 3.67
N VAL A 190 -9.04 4.01 3.43
CA VAL A 190 -8.02 3.80 4.48
C VAL A 190 -7.63 5.14 5.11
N LEU A 191 -7.42 6.18 4.30
CA LEU A 191 -7.06 7.52 4.77
C LEU A 191 -8.17 8.16 5.62
N ILE A 192 -9.43 8.07 5.18
CA ILE A 192 -10.59 8.57 5.95
C ILE A 192 -10.76 7.78 7.25
N GLN A 193 -10.69 6.45 7.22
CA GLN A 193 -10.83 5.62 8.42
C GLN A 193 -9.76 5.98 9.47
N PHE A 194 -8.48 6.03 9.06
CA PHE A 194 -7.37 6.42 9.92
C PHE A 194 -7.53 7.84 10.48
N GLY A 195 -7.89 8.81 9.62
CA GLY A 195 -8.17 10.19 10.05
C GLY A 195 -9.32 10.30 11.06
N THR A 196 -10.41 9.54 10.86
CA THR A 196 -11.53 9.54 11.81
C THR A 196 -11.16 8.93 13.16
N MET A 197 -10.33 7.88 13.18
CA MET A 197 -9.84 7.27 14.43
C MET A 197 -8.96 8.24 15.24
N ILE A 198 -8.11 9.03 14.57
CA ILE A 198 -7.28 10.07 15.20
C ILE A 198 -8.16 11.20 15.76
N ILE A 199 -9.12 11.70 14.97
CA ILE A 199 -10.01 12.78 15.42
C ILE A 199 -10.87 12.34 16.61
N ASP A 200 -11.33 11.08 16.64
CA ASP A 200 -12.05 10.55 17.80
C ASP A 200 -11.16 10.43 19.04
N ARG A 201 -9.90 10.00 18.90
CA ARG A 201 -8.93 9.99 20.02
C ARG A 201 -8.74 11.40 20.60
N ALA A 202 -8.60 12.41 19.74
CA ALA A 202 -8.47 13.81 20.15
C ALA A 202 -9.73 14.31 20.90
N LEU A 203 -10.93 14.06 20.36
CA LEU A 203 -12.20 14.47 20.97
C LEU A 203 -12.46 13.78 22.32
N TYR A 204 -12.11 12.49 22.44
CA TYR A 204 -12.15 11.73 23.68
C TYR A 204 -11.21 12.32 24.74
N LEU A 205 -9.94 12.58 24.40
CA LEU A 205 -8.94 13.13 25.33
C LEU A 205 -9.31 14.53 25.83
N ARG A 206 -9.81 15.40 24.94
CA ARG A 206 -10.33 16.73 25.32
C ARG A 206 -11.70 16.69 26.03
N LYS A 207 -12.34 15.52 26.16
CA LYS A 207 -13.63 15.29 26.85
C LYS A 207 -14.80 16.15 26.30
N THR A 208 -14.72 16.59 25.03
CA THR A 208 -15.66 17.60 24.49
C THR A 208 -16.93 16.99 23.88
N VAL A 209 -18.03 16.96 24.65
CA VAL A 209 -19.35 16.46 24.17
C VAL A 209 -19.81 17.25 22.93
N MET A 210 -19.71 18.58 22.92
CA MET A 210 -20.08 19.41 21.77
C MET A 210 -19.28 19.06 20.50
N GLY A 211 -17.96 18.87 20.62
CA GLY A 211 -17.11 18.49 19.49
C GLY A 211 -17.46 17.11 18.95
N LYS A 212 -17.71 16.14 19.85
CA LYS A 212 -18.14 14.79 19.49
C LYS A 212 -19.51 14.77 18.80
N VAL A 213 -20.46 15.60 19.23
CA VAL A 213 -21.77 15.75 18.56
C VAL A 213 -21.61 16.27 17.13
N ILE A 214 -20.81 17.33 16.92
CA ILE A 214 -20.57 17.90 15.59
C ILE A 214 -19.88 16.86 14.68
N PHE A 215 -18.86 16.18 15.19
CA PHE A 215 -18.15 15.11 14.48
C PHE A 215 -19.08 13.94 14.11
N GLN A 216 -19.92 13.47 15.04
CA GLN A 216 -20.90 12.41 14.78
C GLN A 216 -21.87 12.78 13.66
N VAL A 217 -22.39 14.02 13.64
CA VAL A 217 -23.31 14.49 12.59
C VAL A 217 -22.61 14.51 11.22
N ILE A 218 -21.40 15.09 11.14
CA ILE A 218 -20.62 15.15 9.90
C ILE A 218 -20.28 13.74 9.40
N LEU A 219 -19.84 12.85 10.29
CA LEU A 219 -19.42 11.49 9.93
C LEU A 219 -20.61 10.63 9.48
N VAL A 220 -21.77 10.72 10.15
CA VAL A 220 -22.98 10.00 9.72
C VAL A 220 -23.38 10.42 8.31
N PHE A 221 -23.53 11.73 8.03
CA PHE A 221 -23.89 12.18 6.68
C PHE A 221 -22.81 11.85 5.64
N GLY A 222 -21.54 12.02 5.97
CA GLY A 222 -20.41 11.73 5.09
C GLY A 222 -20.34 10.26 4.67
N ILE A 223 -20.41 9.32 5.63
CA ILE A 223 -20.38 7.88 5.34
C ILE A 223 -21.60 7.44 4.55
N HIS A 224 -22.81 7.92 4.87
CA HIS A 224 -24.01 7.56 4.09
C HIS A 224 -23.95 8.10 2.65
N PHE A 225 -23.51 9.34 2.46
CA PHE A 225 -23.34 9.91 1.12
C PHE A 225 -22.27 9.16 0.32
N TRP A 226 -21.12 8.87 0.93
CA TRP A 226 -20.04 8.14 0.28
C TRP A 226 -20.44 6.71 -0.10
N MET A 227 -21.11 5.97 0.80
CA MET A 227 -21.49 4.57 0.59
C MET A 227 -22.58 4.39 -0.49
N PHE A 228 -23.56 5.28 -0.56
CA PHE A 228 -24.72 5.10 -1.43
C PHE A 228 -24.61 5.83 -2.78
N PHE A 229 -23.74 6.85 -2.89
CA PHE A 229 -23.56 7.61 -4.14
C PHE A 229 -22.15 7.47 -4.73
N ILE A 230 -21.09 7.63 -3.93
CA ILE A 230 -19.70 7.63 -4.45
C ILE A 230 -19.22 6.21 -4.74
N LEU A 231 -19.25 5.31 -3.75
CA LEU A 231 -18.76 3.94 -3.89
C LEU A 231 -19.41 3.17 -5.07
N PRO A 232 -20.75 3.19 -5.28
CA PRO A 232 -21.37 2.48 -6.39
C PRO A 232 -21.06 3.11 -7.75
N GLY A 233 -20.79 4.42 -7.80
CA GLY A 233 -20.36 5.12 -9.00
C GLY A 233 -18.92 4.79 -9.40
N VAL A 234 -18.00 4.70 -8.43
CA VAL A 234 -16.57 4.39 -8.68
C VAL A 234 -16.33 2.90 -8.95
N THR A 235 -17.05 2.00 -8.27
CA THR A 235 -16.89 0.54 -8.44
C THR A 235 -17.82 -0.07 -9.49
N GLU A 236 -18.76 0.70 -10.04
CA GLU A 236 -19.81 0.26 -10.99
C GLU A 236 -20.69 -0.90 -10.45
N ARG A 237 -20.63 -1.15 -9.14
CA ARG A 237 -21.30 -2.26 -8.45
C ARG A 237 -22.40 -1.73 -7.53
N ARG A 238 -23.60 -2.30 -7.64
CA ARG A 238 -24.68 -2.04 -6.68
C ARG A 238 -24.26 -2.53 -5.28
N PHE A 239 -24.38 -1.68 -4.26
CA PHE A 239 -24.06 -1.99 -2.86
C PHE A 239 -24.64 -3.34 -2.38
N SER A 240 -25.87 -3.68 -2.79
CA SER A 240 -26.53 -4.97 -2.50
C SER A 240 -25.78 -6.23 -2.97
N LYS A 241 -24.81 -6.13 -3.89
CA LYS A 241 -23.93 -7.24 -4.31
C LYS A 241 -22.57 -7.27 -3.60
N ASN A 242 -22.19 -6.20 -2.89
CA ASN A 242 -20.88 -6.08 -2.25
C ASN A 242 -20.97 -6.42 -0.76
N THR A 243 -20.75 -7.71 -0.43
CA THR A 243 -20.82 -8.23 0.94
C THR A 243 -19.78 -7.61 1.87
N VAL A 244 -18.59 -7.25 1.37
CA VAL A 244 -17.53 -6.59 2.15
C VAL A 244 -17.96 -5.17 2.55
N ALA A 245 -18.50 -4.40 1.60
CA ALA A 245 -19.02 -3.06 1.90
C ALA A 245 -20.24 -3.09 2.84
N GLN A 246 -21.08 -4.13 2.76
CA GLN A 246 -22.18 -4.36 3.70
C GLN A 246 -21.69 -4.67 5.11
N LEU A 247 -20.68 -5.54 5.25
CA LEU A 247 -20.08 -5.88 6.54
C LEU A 247 -19.41 -4.66 7.19
N TRP A 248 -18.67 -3.88 6.39
CA TRP A 248 -18.07 -2.62 6.83
C TRP A 248 -19.12 -1.60 7.26
N TYR A 249 -20.18 -1.39 6.47
CA TYR A 249 -21.27 -0.49 6.87
C TYR A 249 -21.94 -0.94 8.18
N PHE A 250 -22.16 -2.24 8.36
CA PHE A 250 -22.76 -2.79 9.57
C PHE A 250 -21.90 -2.55 10.82
N VAL A 251 -20.59 -2.77 10.75
CA VAL A 251 -19.67 -2.50 11.87
C VAL A 251 -19.56 -0.99 12.13
N LYS A 252 -19.50 -0.14 11.08
CA LYS A 252 -19.55 1.32 11.24
C LYS A 252 -20.89 1.81 11.83
N CYS A 253 -21.99 1.12 11.57
CA CYS A 253 -23.28 1.37 12.24
C CYS A 253 -23.26 0.98 13.74
N ILE A 254 -22.57 -0.09 14.12
CA ILE A 254 -22.31 -0.41 15.55
C ILE A 254 -21.47 0.70 16.19
N TYR A 255 -20.39 1.17 15.52
CA TYR A 255 -19.63 2.33 15.96
C TYR A 255 -20.53 3.57 16.16
N PHE A 256 -21.42 3.88 15.21
CA PHE A 256 -22.34 5.02 15.34
C PHE A 256 -23.27 4.87 16.56
N GLY A 257 -23.77 3.67 16.86
CA GLY A 257 -24.58 3.38 18.04
C GLY A 257 -23.81 3.57 19.36
N LEU A 258 -22.59 3.04 19.45
CA LEU A 258 -21.71 3.19 20.61
C LEU A 258 -21.31 4.67 20.82
N SER A 259 -21.01 5.38 19.74
CA SER A 259 -20.69 6.82 19.73
C SER A 259 -21.88 7.66 20.22
N ALA A 260 -23.09 7.39 19.74
CA ALA A 260 -24.30 8.06 20.22
C ALA A 260 -24.62 7.75 21.69
N TYR A 261 -24.35 6.52 22.15
CA TYR A 261 -24.48 6.14 23.56
C TYR A 261 -23.47 6.90 24.44
N GLN A 262 -22.19 6.99 24.02
CA GLN A 262 -21.16 7.75 24.72
C GLN A 262 -21.49 9.25 24.83
N ILE A 263 -22.07 9.84 23.77
CA ILE A 263 -22.58 11.23 23.79
C ILE A 263 -23.69 11.39 24.83
N ARG A 264 -24.66 10.47 24.88
CA ARG A 264 -25.79 10.49 25.83
C ARG A 264 -25.35 10.33 27.30
N CYS A 265 -24.34 9.49 27.55
CA CYS A 265 -23.85 9.20 28.90
C CYS A 265 -22.84 10.24 29.41
N GLY A 266 -22.15 10.95 28.51
CA GLY A 266 -21.09 11.90 28.84
C GLY A 266 -19.76 11.21 29.18
N TYR A 267 -18.69 12.02 29.25
CA TYR A 267 -17.32 11.53 29.47
C TYR A 267 -16.96 11.47 30.97
N PRO A 268 -16.19 10.46 31.42
CA PRO A 268 -15.67 10.43 32.77
C PRO A 268 -14.56 11.45 33.01
N THR A 269 -14.38 11.82 34.28
CA THR A 269 -13.27 12.67 34.72
C THR A 269 -11.91 11.99 34.54
N ARG A 270 -11.86 10.67 34.80
CA ARG A 270 -10.69 9.80 34.63
C ARG A 270 -10.72 9.05 33.29
N VAL A 271 -9.72 9.31 32.44
CA VAL A 271 -9.62 8.81 31.05
C VAL A 271 -8.20 8.43 30.58
N LEU A 272 -7.14 8.86 31.26
CA LEU A 272 -5.76 8.66 30.77
C LEU A 272 -5.29 7.20 30.93
N GLY A 273 -5.71 6.55 32.02
CA GLY A 273 -5.30 5.17 32.33
C GLY A 273 -5.63 4.17 31.22
N ASN A 274 -4.61 3.43 30.76
CA ASN A 274 -4.76 2.41 29.73
C ASN A 274 -5.77 1.33 30.17
N PHE A 275 -6.67 0.92 29.27
CA PHE A 275 -7.74 -0.03 29.58
C PHE A 275 -7.21 -1.43 29.94
N LEU A 276 -6.12 -1.88 29.30
CA LEU A 276 -5.53 -3.19 29.54
C LEU A 276 -4.85 -3.28 30.91
N THR A 277 -4.37 -2.17 31.46
CA THR A 277 -3.58 -2.15 32.70
C THR A 277 -4.43 -2.13 33.99
N LYS A 278 -5.76 -2.13 33.85
CA LYS A 278 -6.73 -2.16 34.96
C LYS A 278 -6.72 -3.46 35.80
N SER A 279 -6.07 -4.56 35.35
CA SER A 279 -5.92 -5.78 36.17
C SER A 279 -4.64 -6.59 35.87
N TYR A 280 -4.10 -7.27 36.89
CA TYR A 280 -2.81 -7.97 36.83
C TYR A 280 -2.98 -9.50 36.62
N ASN A 281 -3.61 -9.89 35.52
CA ASN A 281 -3.87 -11.27 35.14
C ASN A 281 -3.07 -11.69 33.89
N TYR A 282 -2.86 -12.99 33.67
CA TYR A 282 -2.19 -13.50 32.45
C TYR A 282 -2.85 -13.02 31.15
N LEU A 283 -4.19 -12.93 31.10
CA LEU A 283 -4.90 -12.41 29.94
C LEU A 283 -4.49 -10.97 29.63
N ASN A 284 -4.48 -10.09 30.63
CA ASN A 284 -4.05 -8.70 30.48
C ASN A 284 -2.57 -8.59 30.10
N LEU A 285 -1.70 -9.46 30.63
CA LEU A 285 -0.28 -9.52 30.25
C LEU A 285 -0.10 -9.86 28.77
N PHE A 286 -0.73 -10.94 28.28
CA PHE A 286 -0.61 -11.34 26.89
C PHE A 286 -1.32 -10.37 25.93
N LEU A 287 -2.47 -9.81 26.30
CA LEU A 287 -3.14 -8.76 25.50
C LEU A 287 -2.31 -7.47 25.46
N PHE A 288 -1.63 -7.09 26.54
CA PHE A 288 -0.76 -5.91 26.57
C PHE A 288 0.55 -6.13 25.79
N GLN A 289 1.13 -7.33 25.83
CA GLN A 289 2.25 -7.68 24.95
C GLN A 289 1.82 -7.73 23.48
N GLY A 290 0.65 -8.29 23.16
CA GLY A 290 0.06 -8.26 21.82
C GLY A 290 -0.18 -6.84 21.32
N PHE A 291 -0.68 -5.95 22.18
CA PHE A 291 -0.86 -4.52 21.90
C PHE A 291 0.47 -3.81 21.59
N ARG A 292 1.56 -4.14 22.32
CA ARG A 292 2.93 -3.63 22.05
C ARG A 292 3.60 -4.26 20.81
N LEU A 293 3.06 -5.35 20.26
CA LEU A 293 3.57 -6.00 19.06
C LEU A 293 2.96 -5.43 17.76
N VAL A 294 1.92 -4.60 17.85
CA VAL A 294 1.35 -3.93 16.68
C VAL A 294 2.20 -2.70 16.34
N PRO A 295 2.87 -2.65 15.17
CA PRO A 295 3.79 -1.57 14.83
C PRO A 295 3.09 -0.22 14.73
N PHE A 296 3.78 0.84 15.14
CA PHE A 296 3.31 2.24 15.19
C PHE A 296 2.12 2.53 16.12
N LEU A 297 1.36 1.54 16.58
CA LEU A 297 0.14 1.75 17.37
C LEU A 297 0.48 2.36 18.75
N THR A 298 1.50 1.82 19.41
CA THR A 298 1.99 2.33 20.70
C THR A 298 2.59 3.72 20.61
N GLU A 299 3.32 3.99 19.53
CA GLU A 299 4.05 5.23 19.25
C GLU A 299 3.07 6.34 18.89
N LEU A 300 2.13 6.08 17.98
CA LEU A 300 1.03 6.98 17.66
C LEU A 300 0.18 7.23 18.90
N ARG A 301 -0.15 6.22 19.72
CA ARG A 301 -0.86 6.44 20.99
C ARG A 301 -0.09 7.40 21.90
N ALA A 302 1.21 7.16 22.13
CA ALA A 302 2.00 7.98 23.04
C ALA A 302 2.07 9.45 22.57
N VAL A 303 2.27 9.68 21.28
CA VAL A 303 2.28 11.02 20.68
C VAL A 303 0.89 11.67 20.73
N MET A 304 -0.18 10.96 20.37
CA MET A 304 -1.55 11.48 20.43
C MET A 304 -1.98 11.84 21.85
N ASP A 305 -1.68 10.98 22.82
CA ASP A 305 -2.01 11.21 24.23
C ASP A 305 -1.21 12.39 24.80
N TRP A 306 0.03 12.65 24.33
CA TRP A 306 0.80 13.86 24.64
C TRP A 306 0.23 15.13 23.99
N VAL A 307 -0.13 15.10 22.70
CA VAL A 307 -0.60 16.30 21.95
C VAL A 307 -1.91 16.87 22.50
N TRP A 308 -2.79 16.05 23.06
CA TRP A 308 -4.13 16.48 23.52
C TRP A 308 -4.32 16.50 25.04
N THR A 309 -3.36 16.04 25.83
CA THR A 309 -3.33 16.24 27.29
C THR A 309 -2.61 17.54 27.63
N ASP A 310 -3.16 18.33 28.55
CA ASP A 310 -2.46 19.50 29.09
C ASP A 310 -1.40 19.02 30.12
N THR A 311 -0.09 19.16 29.80
CA THR A 311 1.07 18.70 30.60
C THR A 311 2.25 19.66 30.43
N THR A 312 3.18 19.72 31.40
CA THR A 312 4.45 20.45 31.27
C THR A 312 5.57 19.63 30.61
N LEU A 313 5.43 18.31 30.53
CA LEU A 313 6.52 17.44 30.10
C LEU A 313 6.78 17.49 28.59
N SER A 314 8.07 17.51 28.22
CA SER A 314 8.51 17.32 26.84
C SER A 314 8.11 15.94 26.31
N LEU A 315 7.92 15.81 24.99
CA LEU A 315 7.58 14.52 24.36
C LEU A 315 8.56 13.38 24.73
N SER A 316 9.86 13.67 24.85
CA SER A 316 10.86 12.70 25.30
C SER A 316 10.65 12.25 26.76
N SER A 317 10.26 13.17 27.63
CA SER A 317 9.93 12.90 29.04
C SER A 317 8.63 12.11 29.15
N TRP A 318 7.63 12.45 28.33
CA TRP A 318 6.36 11.71 28.24
C TRP A 318 6.56 10.25 27.82
N ILE A 319 7.31 10.01 26.73
CA ILE A 319 7.64 8.66 26.25
C ILE A 319 8.42 7.87 27.31
N CYS A 320 9.33 8.53 28.04
CA CYS A 320 10.06 7.90 29.15
C CYS A 320 9.12 7.42 30.28
N VAL A 321 8.13 8.22 30.68
CA VAL A 321 7.12 7.81 31.67
C VAL A 321 6.26 6.65 31.16
N GLU A 322 5.81 6.69 29.90
CA GLU A 322 4.98 5.63 29.32
C GLU A 322 5.73 4.29 29.20
N ASP A 323 7.00 4.27 28.76
CA ASP A 323 7.76 3.01 28.67
C ASP A 323 8.15 2.46 30.06
N ILE A 324 8.55 3.32 31.01
CA ILE A 324 8.74 2.92 32.41
C ILE A 324 7.46 2.29 32.96
N TYR A 325 6.30 2.90 32.72
CA TYR A 325 5.01 2.36 33.15
C TYR A 325 4.68 1.03 32.47
N ALA A 326 4.88 0.92 31.15
CA ALA A 326 4.63 -0.29 30.38
C ALA A 326 5.53 -1.46 30.83
N HIS A 327 6.81 -1.19 31.11
CA HIS A 327 7.76 -2.16 31.64
C HIS A 327 7.37 -2.62 33.05
N ILE A 328 7.11 -1.67 33.96
CA ILE A 328 6.72 -1.96 35.35
C ILE A 328 5.36 -2.67 35.42
N PHE A 329 4.42 -2.41 34.51
CA PHE A 329 3.16 -3.15 34.42
C PHE A 329 3.37 -4.62 34.01
N VAL A 330 4.20 -4.89 33.00
CA VAL A 330 4.56 -6.26 32.58
C VAL A 330 5.20 -7.01 33.74
N LEU A 331 6.18 -6.38 34.41
CA LEU A 331 6.87 -6.97 35.55
C LEU A 331 5.93 -7.19 36.75
N LYS A 332 5.00 -6.26 37.02
CA LYS A 332 3.95 -6.45 38.04
C LYS A 332 3.07 -7.66 37.74
N CYS A 333 2.69 -7.87 36.49
CA CYS A 333 1.90 -9.04 36.09
C CYS A 333 2.68 -10.35 36.29
N TRP A 334 3.97 -10.39 35.93
CA TRP A 334 4.84 -11.53 36.20
C TRP A 334 4.93 -11.83 37.70
N ARG A 335 5.30 -10.86 38.55
CA ARG A 335 5.38 -11.05 40.01
C ARG A 335 4.04 -11.45 40.64
N MET A 336 2.92 -10.93 40.13
CA MET A 336 1.59 -11.35 40.57
C MET A 336 1.28 -12.80 40.17
N SER A 337 1.75 -13.26 39.01
CA SER A 337 1.61 -14.64 38.55
C SER A 337 2.48 -15.62 39.35
N GLU A 338 3.73 -15.25 39.68
CA GLU A 338 4.61 -16.02 40.55
C GLU A 338 4.03 -16.16 41.96
N LYS A 339 3.42 -15.09 42.48
CA LYS A 339 2.72 -15.08 43.78
C LYS A 339 1.44 -15.93 43.78
N ARG A 340 0.74 -16.05 42.64
CA ARG A 340 -0.48 -16.87 42.50
C ARG A 340 -0.19 -18.34 42.22
N TYR A 341 0.94 -18.65 41.57
CA TYR A 341 1.40 -20.01 41.28
C TYR A 341 2.83 -20.25 41.80
N PRO A 342 3.04 -20.19 43.13
CA PRO A 342 4.37 -20.28 43.73
C PRO A 342 5.03 -21.62 43.44
N GLN A 343 6.30 -21.58 43.05
CA GLN A 343 7.11 -22.77 42.79
C GLN A 343 8.08 -22.99 43.97
N PRO A 344 8.07 -24.16 44.62
CA PRO A 344 8.98 -24.46 45.73
C PRO A 344 10.44 -24.45 45.27
N ARG A 345 11.32 -23.91 46.13
CA ARG A 345 12.74 -23.72 45.83
C ARG A 345 13.43 -25.07 45.57
N GLY A 346 14.38 -25.09 44.62
CA GLY A 346 15.18 -26.27 44.27
C GLY A 346 14.48 -27.34 43.42
N GLN A 347 13.17 -27.25 43.15
CA GLN A 347 12.48 -28.26 42.35
C GLN A 347 12.71 -28.11 40.83
N LYS A 348 12.75 -29.25 40.13
CA LYS A 348 12.94 -29.32 38.68
C LYS A 348 11.69 -28.79 37.95
N LYS A 349 11.85 -27.82 37.04
CA LYS A 349 10.77 -27.31 36.17
C LYS A 349 10.12 -28.47 35.39
N LYS A 350 8.79 -28.48 35.27
CA LYS A 350 8.01 -29.55 34.61
C LYS A 350 8.50 -29.79 33.17
N LYS A 351 8.73 -31.07 32.80
CA LYS A 351 9.19 -31.49 31.46
C LYS A 351 8.37 -30.85 30.33
N VAL A 352 7.04 -30.86 30.44
CA VAL A 352 6.10 -30.31 29.45
C VAL A 352 6.40 -28.85 29.10
N VAL A 353 6.71 -28.01 30.08
CA VAL A 353 7.02 -26.58 29.84
C VAL A 353 8.36 -26.44 29.11
N LYS A 354 9.37 -27.25 29.47
CA LYS A 354 10.68 -27.23 28.79
C LYS A 354 10.57 -27.66 27.33
N TYR A 355 9.94 -28.81 27.05
CA TYR A 355 9.83 -29.34 25.70
C TYR A 355 8.81 -28.57 24.84
N GLY A 356 7.72 -28.08 25.42
CA GLY A 356 6.74 -27.25 24.71
C GLY A 356 7.33 -25.90 24.29
N MET A 357 7.82 -25.10 25.24
CA MET A 357 8.35 -23.77 24.95
C MET A 357 9.66 -23.83 24.14
N GLY A 358 10.59 -24.71 24.53
CA GLY A 358 11.86 -24.89 23.82
C GLY A 358 11.67 -25.51 22.43
N GLY A 359 10.78 -26.51 22.30
CA GLY A 359 10.44 -27.13 21.03
C GLY A 359 9.77 -26.17 20.06
N LEU A 360 8.86 -25.30 20.55
CA LEU A 360 8.25 -24.26 19.73
C LEU A 360 9.29 -23.26 19.20
N ILE A 361 10.22 -22.81 20.04
CA ILE A 361 11.30 -21.88 19.63
C ILE A 361 12.23 -22.53 18.59
N VAL A 362 12.62 -23.80 18.79
CA VAL A 362 13.46 -24.55 17.84
C VAL A 362 12.72 -24.78 16.52
N MET A 363 11.45 -25.17 16.56
CA MET A 363 10.63 -25.38 15.37
C MET A 363 10.42 -24.08 14.58
N LEU A 364 10.18 -22.96 15.27
CA LEU A 364 10.05 -21.63 14.66
C LEU A 364 11.36 -21.17 14.01
N LEU A 365 12.51 -21.40 14.64
CA LEU A 365 13.83 -21.12 14.07
C LEU A 365 14.10 -21.96 12.82
N ILE A 366 13.77 -23.26 12.86
CA ILE A 366 13.85 -24.15 11.69
C ILE A 366 12.94 -23.64 10.57
N CYS A 367 11.70 -23.22 10.88
CA CYS A 367 10.80 -22.66 9.88
C CYS A 367 11.37 -21.39 9.24
N ILE A 368 11.92 -20.45 10.02
CA ILE A 368 12.55 -19.22 9.49
C ILE A 368 13.65 -19.51 8.47
N VAL A 369 14.45 -20.56 8.69
CA VAL A 369 15.55 -20.95 7.77
C VAL A 369 15.04 -21.76 6.57
N TRP A 370 14.16 -22.74 6.79
CA TRP A 370 13.78 -23.72 5.75
C TRP A 370 12.54 -23.35 4.95
N PHE A 371 11.57 -22.64 5.53
CA PHE A 371 10.34 -22.24 4.82
C PHE A 371 10.61 -21.39 3.57
N PRO A 372 11.52 -20.39 3.59
CA PRO A 372 11.85 -19.65 2.37
C PRO A 372 12.40 -20.54 1.26
N LEU A 373 13.30 -21.48 1.57
CA LEU A 373 13.88 -22.40 0.59
C LEU A 373 12.81 -23.31 -0.05
N LEU A 374 11.91 -23.85 0.78
CA LEU A 374 10.78 -24.66 0.30
C LEU A 374 9.82 -23.83 -0.56
N PHE A 375 9.46 -22.62 -0.11
CA PHE A 375 8.59 -21.70 -0.86
C PHE A 375 9.18 -21.35 -2.23
N MET A 376 10.46 -21.01 -2.32
CA MET A 376 11.09 -20.66 -3.60
C MET A 376 11.18 -21.85 -4.58
N SER A 377 11.29 -23.09 -4.08
CA SER A 377 11.22 -24.29 -4.94
C SER A 377 9.82 -24.54 -5.49
N LEU A 378 8.78 -24.28 -4.70
CA LEU A 378 7.37 -24.38 -5.12
C LEU A 378 6.99 -23.28 -6.12
N VAL A 379 7.43 -22.03 -5.91
CA VAL A 379 7.18 -20.92 -6.84
C VAL A 379 7.76 -21.22 -8.22
N LYS A 380 8.99 -21.73 -8.33
CA LYS A 380 9.59 -22.07 -9.63
C LYS A 380 8.92 -23.25 -10.34
N SER A 381 8.30 -24.19 -9.62
CA SER A 381 7.66 -25.36 -10.23
C SER A 381 6.19 -25.14 -10.60
N VAL A 382 5.45 -24.30 -9.86
CA VAL A 382 4.01 -24.09 -10.06
C VAL A 382 3.70 -22.86 -10.93
N ALA A 383 4.52 -21.80 -10.88
CA ALA A 383 4.23 -20.54 -11.58
C ALA A 383 4.79 -20.45 -13.02
N GLY A 384 5.22 -21.57 -13.61
CA GLY A 384 5.74 -21.60 -14.98
C GLY A 384 4.66 -21.35 -16.02
N VAL A 385 4.76 -20.26 -16.76
CA VAL A 385 3.83 -19.87 -17.83
C VAL A 385 4.28 -20.47 -19.16
N VAL A 386 3.33 -20.95 -19.96
CA VAL A 386 3.56 -21.49 -21.30
C VAL A 386 4.07 -20.38 -22.21
N ASN A 387 5.31 -20.50 -22.70
CA ASN A 387 5.94 -19.52 -23.59
C ASN A 387 5.70 -19.90 -25.06
N LYS A 388 4.51 -19.63 -25.60
CA LYS A 388 4.22 -19.94 -27.02
C LYS A 388 5.00 -19.02 -27.98
N PRO A 389 5.56 -19.54 -29.08
CA PRO A 389 6.16 -18.71 -30.12
C PRO A 389 5.09 -17.85 -30.82
N LEU A 390 5.46 -16.64 -31.23
CA LEU A 390 4.60 -15.73 -32.00
C LEU A 390 4.87 -15.80 -33.51
N ASP A 391 6.12 -16.04 -33.86
CA ASP A 391 6.60 -16.26 -35.23
C ASP A 391 7.72 -17.31 -35.20
N VAL A 392 7.73 -18.18 -36.20
CA VAL A 392 8.75 -19.21 -36.40
C VAL A 392 9.23 -19.10 -37.84
N SER A 393 10.39 -18.47 -38.02
CA SER A 393 10.97 -18.26 -39.35
C SER A 393 12.08 -19.26 -39.65
N VAL A 394 12.12 -19.74 -40.90
CA VAL A 394 13.12 -20.65 -41.43
C VAL A 394 13.72 -20.04 -42.68
N THR A 395 15.06 -20.01 -42.75
CA THR A 395 15.81 -19.56 -43.91
C THR A 395 16.84 -20.62 -44.30
N ILE A 396 16.92 -20.93 -45.60
CA ILE A 396 17.87 -21.91 -46.15
C ILE A 396 18.82 -21.16 -47.08
N THR A 397 20.12 -21.20 -46.78
CA THR A 397 21.19 -20.60 -47.58
C THR A 397 22.07 -21.69 -48.21
N LEU A 398 22.46 -21.45 -49.46
CA LEU A 398 23.47 -22.24 -50.15
C LEU A 398 24.81 -21.54 -49.96
N GLY A 399 25.68 -22.08 -49.10
CA GLY A 399 26.93 -21.44 -48.69
C GLY A 399 26.72 -19.99 -48.22
N GLY A 400 27.60 -19.09 -48.67
CA GLY A 400 27.51 -17.64 -48.46
C GLY A 400 26.69 -16.89 -49.52
N PHE A 401 25.89 -17.56 -50.35
CA PHE A 401 25.01 -16.92 -51.33
C PHE A 401 23.67 -16.48 -50.69
N GLN A 402 22.91 -15.65 -51.40
CA GLN A 402 21.58 -15.20 -50.97
C GLN A 402 20.66 -16.41 -50.65
N PRO A 403 19.87 -16.37 -49.56
CA PRO A 403 18.95 -17.46 -49.21
C PRO A 403 18.05 -17.84 -50.38
N ILE A 404 17.91 -19.15 -50.60
CA ILE A 404 17.03 -19.71 -51.63
C ILE A 404 15.57 -19.71 -51.16
N PHE A 405 15.36 -19.95 -49.87
CA PHE A 405 14.03 -20.02 -49.25
C PHE A 405 14.02 -19.20 -47.97
N THR A 406 13.01 -18.33 -47.83
CA THR A 406 12.66 -17.69 -46.56
C THR A 406 11.15 -17.85 -46.31
N MET A 407 10.76 -18.25 -45.11
CA MET A 407 9.37 -18.43 -44.71
C MET A 407 9.22 -18.14 -43.21
N SER A 408 8.05 -17.62 -42.81
CA SER A 408 7.73 -17.17 -41.44
C SER A 408 6.33 -17.62 -41.06
N ALA A 409 6.23 -18.64 -40.20
CA ALA A 409 4.95 -19.18 -39.74
C ALA A 409 4.40 -18.37 -38.55
N GLN A 410 3.32 -17.64 -38.81
CA GLN A 410 2.62 -16.78 -37.85
C GLN A 410 1.33 -17.43 -37.31
N GLN A 411 0.54 -16.69 -36.52
CA GLN A 411 -0.55 -17.20 -35.67
C GLN A 411 -1.48 -18.24 -36.30
N ASN A 412 -1.91 -18.11 -37.56
CA ASN A 412 -2.81 -19.08 -38.22
C ASN A 412 -2.11 -20.38 -38.69
N GLN A 413 -0.79 -20.32 -38.87
CA GLN A 413 0.08 -21.44 -39.26
C GLN A 413 0.63 -22.19 -38.03
N LEU A 414 0.57 -21.57 -36.84
CA LEU A 414 0.96 -22.14 -35.56
C LEU A 414 -0.23 -22.88 -34.91
N LYS A 415 -0.09 -24.18 -34.63
CA LYS A 415 -1.19 -25.06 -34.21
C LYS A 415 -0.84 -25.89 -32.97
N ASP A 416 -1.79 -25.97 -32.05
CA ASP A 416 -1.70 -26.78 -30.83
C ASP A 416 -1.92 -28.28 -31.11
N ILE A 417 -1.25 -29.14 -30.34
CA ILE A 417 -1.35 -30.60 -30.48
C ILE A 417 -2.53 -31.16 -29.67
N SER A 418 -3.31 -32.06 -30.27
CA SER A 418 -4.40 -32.74 -29.55
C SER A 418 -3.88 -33.75 -28.51
N LYS A 419 -4.64 -33.93 -27.43
CA LYS A 419 -4.21 -34.54 -26.15
C LYS A 419 -3.75 -36.01 -26.21
N SER A 420 -3.90 -36.70 -27.34
CA SER A 420 -3.74 -38.16 -27.46
C SER A 420 -2.33 -38.67 -27.79
N ALA A 421 -1.36 -37.80 -28.08
CA ALA A 421 -0.07 -38.20 -28.68
C ALA A 421 1.17 -38.12 -27.77
N MET A 422 1.04 -37.65 -26.53
CA MET A 422 2.18 -37.23 -25.67
C MET A 422 2.66 -38.27 -24.64
N GLN A 423 2.29 -39.55 -24.76
CA GLN A 423 2.56 -40.60 -23.75
C GLN A 423 4.05 -40.99 -23.60
N PHE A 424 4.97 -40.32 -24.31
CA PHE A 424 6.43 -40.52 -24.24
C PHE A 424 7.19 -39.30 -23.66
N LEU A 425 6.51 -38.18 -23.39
CA LEU A 425 7.15 -36.90 -22.98
C LEU A 425 6.52 -36.36 -21.69
N GLU A 426 6.73 -37.07 -20.58
CA GLU A 426 6.19 -36.73 -19.24
C GLU A 426 6.51 -35.30 -18.75
N ALA A 427 7.55 -34.66 -19.32
CA ALA A 427 7.97 -33.30 -18.97
C ALA A 427 7.20 -32.17 -19.68
N TYR A 428 6.42 -32.45 -20.73
CA TYR A 428 5.73 -31.44 -21.55
C TYR A 428 4.23 -31.72 -21.64
N THR A 429 3.40 -30.68 -21.51
CA THR A 429 1.95 -30.78 -21.76
C THR A 429 1.62 -30.51 -23.23
N SER A 430 0.39 -30.81 -23.66
CA SER A 430 -0.07 -30.51 -25.02
C SER A 430 -0.10 -29.00 -25.36
N GLU A 431 -0.04 -28.13 -24.35
CA GLU A 431 -0.01 -26.67 -24.53
C GLU A 431 1.41 -26.13 -24.71
N ASP A 432 2.43 -26.90 -24.29
CA ASP A 432 3.86 -26.54 -24.37
C ASP A 432 4.49 -26.86 -25.74
N VAL A 433 3.73 -27.49 -26.64
CA VAL A 433 4.22 -27.96 -27.95
C VAL A 433 3.39 -27.34 -29.07
N THR A 434 4.03 -26.51 -29.88
CA THR A 434 3.42 -25.83 -31.03
C THR A 434 3.93 -26.44 -32.33
N VAL A 435 3.04 -26.75 -33.26
CA VAL A 435 3.38 -27.14 -34.63
C VAL A 435 3.36 -25.90 -35.51
N ALA A 436 4.50 -25.57 -36.11
CA ALA A 436 4.58 -24.58 -37.19
C ALA A 436 4.40 -25.28 -38.54
N GLU A 437 3.29 -25.00 -39.22
CA GLU A 437 3.08 -25.37 -40.63
C GLU A 437 3.61 -24.23 -41.52
N LEU A 438 4.85 -24.36 -42.00
CA LEU A 438 5.48 -23.42 -42.91
C LEU A 438 5.04 -23.74 -44.35
N GLU A 439 4.58 -22.73 -45.09
CA GLU A 439 4.22 -22.88 -46.51
C GLU A 439 5.45 -23.15 -47.38
N GLY A 440 5.28 -23.92 -48.46
CA GLY A 440 6.39 -24.42 -49.26
C GLY A 440 7.02 -23.40 -50.21
N SER A 441 6.27 -22.40 -50.67
CA SER A 441 6.81 -21.35 -51.55
C SER A 441 7.53 -20.27 -50.74
N SER A 442 8.72 -19.86 -51.17
CA SER A 442 9.48 -18.78 -50.52
C SER A 442 8.71 -17.45 -50.50
N ASN A 443 8.66 -16.78 -49.34
CA ASN A 443 8.11 -15.43 -49.19
C ASN A 443 8.93 -14.36 -49.94
N SER A 444 10.15 -14.69 -50.35
CA SER A 444 11.06 -13.80 -51.08
C SER A 444 11.47 -14.37 -52.44
N LEU A 445 11.37 -13.56 -53.49
CA LEU A 445 11.97 -13.83 -54.81
C LEU A 445 13.48 -14.01 -54.70
N TRP A 446 14.05 -14.90 -55.52
CA TRP A 446 15.48 -15.23 -55.50
C TRP A 446 16.30 -14.28 -56.39
N THR A 447 16.53 -13.06 -55.89
CA THR A 447 17.20 -11.96 -56.64
C THR A 447 18.72 -12.10 -56.76
N ILE A 448 19.24 -13.32 -56.96
CA ILE A 448 20.68 -13.58 -57.03
C ILE A 448 21.33 -12.83 -58.20
N SER A 449 22.45 -12.15 -57.96
CA SER A 449 23.13 -11.40 -59.02
C SER A 449 23.62 -12.32 -60.15
N PRO A 450 23.59 -11.90 -61.43
CA PRO A 450 24.09 -12.72 -62.54
C PRO A 450 25.53 -13.26 -62.38
N PRO A 451 26.53 -12.51 -61.87
CA PRO A 451 27.84 -13.10 -61.58
C PRO A 451 27.81 -14.06 -60.38
N SER A 452 27.05 -13.78 -59.31
CA SER A 452 26.88 -14.74 -58.20
C SER A 452 26.24 -16.05 -58.66
N ARG A 453 25.29 -15.97 -59.60
CA ARG A 453 24.60 -17.13 -60.20
C ARG A 453 25.54 -17.96 -61.07
N LYS A 454 26.42 -17.32 -61.85
CA LYS A 454 27.49 -18.00 -62.59
C LYS A 454 28.45 -18.69 -61.62
N ASN A 455 28.99 -17.96 -60.65
CA ASN A 455 29.88 -18.52 -59.63
C ASN A 455 29.26 -19.76 -58.96
N LEU A 456 27.98 -19.75 -58.60
CA LEU A 456 27.29 -20.90 -57.99
C LEU A 456 27.25 -22.13 -58.91
N MET A 457 27.09 -21.94 -60.22
CA MET A 457 27.14 -23.02 -61.23
C MET A 457 28.58 -23.47 -61.51
N ASP A 458 29.51 -22.53 -61.64
CA ASP A 458 30.93 -22.78 -61.94
C ASP A 458 31.64 -23.52 -60.78
N PHE A 459 31.24 -23.26 -59.53
CA PHE A 459 31.71 -23.99 -58.35
C PHE A 459 31.38 -25.49 -58.37
N GLU A 460 30.28 -25.91 -59.03
CA GLU A 460 29.93 -27.33 -59.17
C GLU A 460 30.50 -27.97 -60.45
N LEU A 461 30.75 -27.20 -61.51
CA LEU A 461 31.33 -27.75 -62.75
C LEU A 461 32.84 -28.08 -62.64
N CYS A 462 33.60 -27.35 -61.82
CA CYS A 462 35.05 -27.30 -61.96
C CYS A 462 35.90 -27.98 -60.86
N THR A 463 35.33 -28.57 -59.80
CA THR A 463 36.14 -29.21 -58.74
C THR A 463 35.49 -30.45 -58.10
N THR A 464 35.99 -31.64 -58.41
CA THR A 464 35.57 -32.96 -57.87
C THR A 464 35.88 -33.20 -56.38
N SER A 465 36.18 -32.14 -55.63
CA SER A 465 36.60 -32.15 -54.23
C SER A 465 36.08 -30.94 -53.42
N SER A 466 35.26 -30.05 -54.02
CA SER A 466 34.75 -28.86 -53.34
C SER A 466 33.55 -29.20 -52.46
N ILE A 467 33.74 -29.15 -51.15
CA ILE A 467 32.67 -29.34 -50.17
C ILE A 467 31.71 -28.15 -50.23
N PHE A 468 30.52 -28.36 -50.79
CA PHE A 468 29.44 -27.38 -50.74
C PHE A 468 28.62 -27.56 -49.45
N PHE A 469 28.33 -26.46 -48.76
CA PHE A 469 27.58 -26.43 -47.51
C PHE A 469 26.18 -25.86 -47.73
N VAL A 470 25.15 -26.54 -47.21
CA VAL A 470 23.82 -25.97 -46.99
C VAL A 470 23.70 -25.61 -45.52
N CYS A 471 23.28 -24.37 -45.24
CA CYS A 471 22.99 -23.91 -43.88
C CYS A 471 21.49 -23.63 -43.76
N ALA A 472 20.85 -24.19 -42.73
CA ALA A 472 19.45 -23.93 -42.41
C ALA A 472 19.35 -23.23 -41.05
N ASN A 473 18.92 -21.96 -41.06
CA ASN A 473 18.70 -21.18 -39.85
C ASN A 473 17.21 -21.14 -39.50
N CYS A 474 16.89 -21.36 -38.24
CA CYS A 474 15.56 -21.17 -37.68
C CYS A 474 15.63 -20.08 -36.61
N MET A 475 14.73 -19.10 -36.66
CA MET A 475 14.60 -18.04 -35.66
C MET A 475 13.19 -18.07 -35.09
N ILE A 476 13.10 -18.40 -33.80
CA ILE A 476 11.84 -18.37 -33.04
C ILE A 476 11.75 -17.03 -32.31
N CYS A 477 10.62 -16.33 -32.49
CA CYS A 477 10.32 -15.08 -31.80
C CYS A 477 9.28 -15.29 -30.69
N TYR A 478 9.57 -14.81 -29.48
CA TYR A 478 8.67 -14.87 -28.32
C TYR A 478 8.11 -13.51 -27.93
N LYS A 479 7.01 -13.51 -27.17
CA LYS A 479 6.31 -12.30 -26.69
C LYS A 479 7.17 -11.36 -25.81
N SER A 480 8.31 -11.84 -25.32
CA SER A 480 9.32 -11.08 -24.58
C SER A 480 10.35 -10.36 -25.48
N ASN A 481 10.22 -10.42 -26.80
CA ASN A 481 11.27 -10.10 -27.80
C ASN A 481 12.56 -10.94 -27.64
N SER A 482 12.52 -12.03 -26.88
CA SER A 482 13.59 -13.03 -26.85
C SER A 482 13.60 -13.79 -28.18
N TYR A 483 14.74 -13.77 -28.87
CA TYR A 483 14.95 -14.49 -30.11
C TYR A 483 15.78 -15.76 -29.85
N ASN A 484 15.20 -16.93 -30.15
CA ASN A 484 15.94 -18.18 -30.15
C ASN A 484 16.39 -18.49 -31.58
N MET A 485 17.63 -18.12 -31.89
CA MET A 485 18.31 -18.47 -33.13
C MET A 485 18.88 -19.89 -33.03
N PHE A 486 18.72 -20.70 -34.08
CA PHE A 486 19.48 -21.94 -34.24
C PHE A 486 19.90 -22.17 -35.70
N CYS A 487 21.18 -22.48 -35.91
CA CYS A 487 21.70 -23.00 -37.17
C CYS A 487 21.77 -24.52 -37.06
N PHE A 488 21.07 -25.23 -37.94
CA PHE A 488 20.80 -26.65 -37.74
C PHE A 488 21.89 -27.61 -38.25
N VAL A 489 22.49 -27.31 -39.40
CA VAL A 489 23.40 -28.22 -40.08
C VAL A 489 24.34 -27.46 -41.02
N GLU A 490 25.55 -27.98 -41.17
CA GLU A 490 26.46 -27.75 -42.30
C GLU A 490 26.61 -29.09 -43.05
N ILE A 491 25.82 -29.32 -44.09
CA ILE A 491 25.80 -30.62 -44.79
C ILE A 491 26.82 -30.61 -45.92
N LYS A 492 27.73 -31.60 -45.91
CA LYS A 492 28.56 -31.93 -47.07
C LYS A 492 27.71 -32.67 -48.09
N ILE A 493 27.37 -32.03 -49.20
CA ILE A 493 26.75 -32.69 -50.35
C ILE A 493 27.85 -33.37 -51.19
N PRO A 494 27.78 -34.69 -51.45
CA PRO A 494 28.50 -35.31 -52.56
C PRO A 494 27.84 -34.91 -53.89
N ASP A 495 28.65 -34.69 -54.94
CA ASP A 495 28.28 -34.36 -56.32
C ASP A 495 26.83 -34.64 -56.79
N CYS A 496 26.30 -33.73 -57.62
CA CYS A 496 25.16 -33.86 -58.58
C CYS A 496 23.86 -33.07 -58.30
N ILE A 497 23.90 -31.86 -57.69
CA ILE A 497 22.71 -31.01 -57.59
C ILE A 497 22.48 -30.18 -58.87
N PHE A 498 23.52 -29.68 -59.53
CA PHE A 498 23.44 -28.85 -60.75
C PHE A 498 24.07 -29.48 -62.01
N LYS A 499 24.38 -30.79 -62.02
CA LYS A 499 24.82 -31.53 -63.23
C LYS A 499 23.71 -31.72 -64.29
N CYS A 500 23.16 -30.61 -64.80
CA CYS A 500 22.54 -30.52 -66.12
C CYS A 500 22.49 -29.05 -66.58
N PRO A 501 23.42 -28.57 -67.42
CA PRO A 501 23.18 -27.38 -68.22
C PRO A 501 22.09 -27.67 -69.28
N VAL A 502 21.44 -26.62 -69.78
CA VAL A 502 20.26 -26.65 -70.67
C VAL A 502 18.96 -27.05 -69.95
N SER A 503 18.02 -26.09 -69.87
CA SER A 503 16.66 -26.19 -69.31
C SER A 503 16.52 -26.71 -67.86
N PHE A 504 16.26 -25.79 -66.93
CA PHE A 504 15.42 -26.12 -65.77
C PHE A 504 14.01 -26.41 -66.29
N SER A 505 13.67 -27.68 -66.43
CA SER A 505 12.31 -28.12 -66.77
C SER A 505 11.46 -28.21 -65.49
N PRO A 506 10.20 -27.73 -65.46
CA PRO A 506 9.37 -27.60 -64.26
C PRO A 506 8.74 -28.94 -63.81
N LEU A 507 9.54 -30.00 -63.78
CA LEU A 507 9.10 -31.39 -63.59
C LEU A 507 10.12 -32.22 -62.77
N LEU A 508 11.11 -31.60 -62.13
CA LEU A 508 12.28 -32.28 -61.56
C LEU A 508 12.69 -31.74 -60.18
N SER A 509 11.77 -31.84 -59.21
CA SER A 509 12.02 -31.60 -57.79
C SER A 509 13.19 -32.47 -57.28
N ARG A 510 14.22 -31.85 -56.67
CA ARG A 510 15.45 -32.51 -56.21
C ARG A 510 15.43 -32.77 -54.72
N VAL A 511 15.80 -33.98 -54.29
CA VAL A 511 15.84 -34.36 -52.87
C VAL A 511 17.22 -34.08 -52.27
N ILE A 512 17.30 -33.27 -51.23
CA ILE A 512 18.48 -33.16 -50.35
C ILE A 512 18.24 -34.01 -49.11
N ALA A 513 19.20 -34.87 -48.77
CA ALA A 513 19.11 -35.77 -47.62
C ALA A 513 19.45 -35.08 -46.29
N GLN A 514 18.80 -35.50 -45.21
CA GLN A 514 19.11 -35.17 -43.81
C GLN A 514 19.30 -33.67 -43.50
N VAL A 515 18.42 -32.81 -44.02
CA VAL A 515 18.44 -31.35 -43.78
C VAL A 515 17.47 -30.91 -42.68
N PHE A 516 16.27 -31.49 -42.63
CA PHE A 516 15.17 -30.91 -41.85
C PHE A 516 15.02 -31.53 -40.45
N PRO A 517 15.13 -30.74 -39.38
CA PRO A 517 14.85 -31.16 -38.01
C PRO A 517 13.33 -31.16 -37.77
N CYS A 518 12.74 -32.30 -37.43
CA CYS A 518 11.31 -32.30 -37.10
C CYS A 518 11.01 -31.79 -35.69
N PHE A 519 11.93 -31.98 -34.73
CA PHE A 519 11.69 -31.72 -33.31
C PHE A 519 12.75 -30.78 -32.72
N LEU A 520 12.32 -29.61 -32.26
CA LEU A 520 13.16 -28.54 -31.73
C LEU A 520 12.72 -28.16 -30.31
N ARG A 521 13.60 -28.28 -29.32
CA ARG A 521 13.39 -27.70 -27.99
C ARG A 521 13.88 -26.26 -28.00
N ALA A 522 13.06 -25.33 -27.54
CA ALA A 522 13.36 -23.91 -27.49
C ALA A 522 13.30 -23.43 -26.01
N PRO A 523 14.41 -23.56 -25.26
CA PRO A 523 14.47 -23.19 -23.85
C PRO A 523 14.55 -21.67 -23.68
N SER A 524 14.23 -21.18 -22.48
CA SER A 524 14.12 -19.75 -22.18
C SER A 524 15.46 -18.99 -22.15
N ASP A 525 16.52 -19.67 -21.66
CA ASP A 525 17.79 -19.03 -21.29
C ASP A 525 18.93 -19.25 -22.30
N SER A 526 18.65 -19.95 -23.42
CA SER A 526 19.67 -20.27 -24.42
C SER A 526 19.06 -20.60 -25.78
N ASN A 527 19.88 -20.60 -26.83
CA ASN A 527 19.49 -21.02 -28.18
C ASN A 527 18.75 -22.37 -28.18
N ALA A 528 17.79 -22.50 -29.08
CA ALA A 528 17.05 -23.75 -29.30
C ALA A 528 18.00 -24.89 -29.70
N LYS A 529 17.59 -26.16 -29.51
CA LYS A 529 18.38 -27.36 -29.86
C LYS A 529 17.48 -28.51 -30.35
N PRO A 530 17.90 -29.31 -31.33
CA PRO A 530 17.15 -30.49 -31.78
C PRO A 530 16.98 -31.50 -30.63
N ILE A 531 15.84 -32.18 -30.58
CA ILE A 531 15.60 -33.23 -29.60
C ILE A 531 16.14 -34.56 -30.14
N GLU A 532 17.41 -34.84 -29.84
CA GLU A 532 18.11 -36.08 -30.25
C GLU A 532 17.31 -37.34 -29.90
N GLN A 533 16.69 -37.38 -28.71
CA GLN A 533 15.90 -38.50 -28.19
C GLN A 533 14.67 -38.87 -29.05
N LEU A 534 14.17 -37.95 -29.88
CA LEU A 534 13.05 -38.18 -30.80
C LEU A 534 13.53 -38.58 -32.22
N HIS A 535 14.79 -38.34 -32.56
CA HIS A 535 15.38 -38.67 -33.87
C HIS A 535 15.99 -40.07 -33.88
N LYS A 536 15.20 -41.09 -33.51
CA LYS A 536 15.65 -42.49 -33.51
C LYS A 536 15.96 -42.97 -34.93
N ASP A 537 17.17 -43.50 -35.10
CA ASP A 537 17.73 -44.27 -36.23
C ASP A 537 17.72 -43.64 -37.64
N ASN A 538 16.96 -42.57 -37.90
CA ASN A 538 16.77 -41.97 -39.23
C ASN A 538 17.27 -40.51 -39.37
N GLY A 539 17.88 -39.94 -38.32
CA GLY A 539 18.47 -38.59 -38.36
C GLY A 539 17.47 -37.47 -38.71
N TYR A 540 17.97 -36.38 -39.30
CA TYR A 540 17.14 -35.32 -39.87
C TYR A 540 16.38 -35.82 -41.12
N LYS A 541 15.25 -35.19 -41.46
CA LYS A 541 14.45 -35.54 -42.64
C LYS A 541 15.03 -34.95 -43.92
N ASN A 542 14.71 -35.58 -45.04
CA ASN A 542 15.04 -35.09 -46.37
C ASN A 542 14.09 -33.94 -46.77
N ILE A 543 14.53 -33.08 -47.67
CA ILE A 543 13.76 -31.95 -48.24
C ILE A 543 13.70 -32.14 -49.76
N LEU A 544 12.57 -31.84 -50.40
CA LEU A 544 12.51 -31.56 -51.83
C LEU A 544 12.67 -30.06 -52.09
N LEU A 545 13.52 -29.70 -53.03
CA LEU A 545 13.62 -28.36 -53.60
C LEU A 545 13.14 -28.38 -55.06
N ASP A 546 12.32 -27.41 -55.43
CA ASP A 546 12.01 -27.08 -56.82
C ASP A 546 12.24 -25.57 -57.06
N LEU A 547 12.45 -25.17 -58.32
CA LEU A 547 12.71 -23.78 -58.72
C LEU A 547 11.68 -23.36 -59.77
N GLU A 548 10.62 -22.72 -59.31
CA GLU A 548 9.58 -22.17 -60.18
C GLU A 548 10.07 -20.88 -60.84
N ARG A 549 9.67 -20.68 -62.09
CA ARG A 549 10.08 -19.52 -62.91
C ARG A 549 8.90 -19.01 -63.72
N THR A 550 8.60 -17.72 -63.56
CA THR A 550 7.56 -17.02 -64.32
C THR A 550 8.19 -15.94 -65.20
N HIS A 551 7.69 -15.87 -66.45
CA HIS A 551 8.02 -14.79 -67.38
C HIS A 551 6.91 -13.74 -67.34
N ASN A 552 7.25 -12.52 -66.91
CA ASN A 552 6.32 -11.40 -66.99
C ASN A 552 6.22 -10.87 -68.43
N SER A 553 5.13 -10.17 -68.72
CA SER A 553 4.89 -9.49 -70.02
C SER A 553 5.97 -8.46 -70.39
N SER A 554 6.81 -8.05 -69.43
CA SER A 554 7.99 -7.18 -69.61
C SER A 554 9.24 -7.92 -70.11
N GLY A 555 9.23 -9.25 -70.18
CA GLY A 555 10.41 -10.08 -70.44
C GLY A 555 11.27 -10.36 -69.21
N GLU A 556 10.93 -9.79 -68.05
CA GLU A 556 11.62 -10.06 -66.78
C GLU A 556 11.31 -11.48 -66.29
N ILE A 557 12.36 -12.19 -65.86
CA ILE A 557 12.28 -13.53 -65.29
C ILE A 557 12.21 -13.40 -63.77
N GLN A 558 11.11 -13.86 -63.17
CA GLN A 558 10.99 -14.00 -61.72
C GLN A 558 11.19 -15.47 -61.35
N GLU A 559 12.12 -15.74 -60.43
CA GLU A 559 12.44 -17.08 -59.95
C GLU A 559 12.26 -17.16 -58.42
N TRP A 560 11.66 -18.24 -57.92
CA TRP A 560 11.54 -18.52 -56.49
C TRP A 560 11.60 -20.03 -56.22
N TRP A 561 12.08 -20.40 -55.03
CA TRP A 561 12.18 -21.80 -54.63
C TRP A 561 10.93 -22.26 -53.90
N ILE A 562 10.55 -23.51 -54.18
CA ILE A 562 9.52 -24.27 -53.46
C ILE A 562 10.21 -25.38 -52.67
N VAL A 563 9.73 -25.62 -51.46
CA VAL A 563 10.29 -26.53 -50.47
C VAL A 563 9.19 -27.44 -49.90
N ASP A 564 9.34 -28.76 -50.02
CA ASP A 564 8.36 -29.74 -49.50
C ASP A 564 9.05 -30.87 -48.72
N GLN A 565 8.33 -31.52 -47.82
CA GLN A 565 8.78 -32.75 -47.15
C GLN A 565 8.34 -34.00 -47.93
N PRO A 566 9.19 -35.01 -48.16
CA PRO A 566 8.75 -36.24 -48.83
C PRO A 566 7.67 -36.94 -48.00
N SER A 567 6.75 -37.65 -48.65
CA SER A 567 5.59 -38.30 -48.01
C SER A 567 5.95 -39.28 -46.88
N ALA A 568 7.15 -39.87 -46.90
CA ALA A 568 7.68 -40.73 -45.83
C ALA A 568 8.38 -39.97 -44.68
N GLY A 569 8.55 -38.65 -44.82
CA GLY A 569 9.08 -37.76 -43.79
C GLY A 569 8.04 -37.35 -42.75
N GLN A 570 6.77 -37.24 -43.14
CA GLN A 570 5.70 -36.70 -42.30
C GLN A 570 5.34 -37.64 -41.14
N ILE A 571 5.53 -37.18 -39.91
CA ILE A 571 5.15 -37.93 -38.71
C ILE A 571 3.64 -37.83 -38.52
N GLN A 572 2.93 -38.96 -38.60
CA GLN A 572 1.47 -39.02 -38.44
C GLN A 572 1.04 -38.93 -36.95
N MET A 573 1.38 -37.83 -36.27
CA MET A 573 0.80 -37.48 -34.95
C MET A 573 -0.70 -37.10 -35.05
N ARG A 574 -1.23 -37.00 -36.27
CA ARG A 574 -2.57 -36.53 -36.59
C ARG A 574 -3.32 -37.60 -37.38
N GLY A 575 -4.35 -38.20 -36.77
CA GLY A 575 -5.38 -38.95 -37.50
C GLY A 575 -6.21 -37.98 -38.35
N ALA A 576 -5.69 -37.62 -39.52
CA ALA A 576 -6.32 -36.68 -40.44
C ALA A 576 -7.00 -37.42 -41.60
N ALA A 577 -8.22 -36.99 -41.92
CA ALA A 577 -9.01 -37.58 -42.99
C ALA A 577 -8.31 -37.53 -44.36
N VAL A 578 -8.38 -38.66 -45.08
CA VAL A 578 -8.14 -38.73 -46.52
C VAL A 578 -9.09 -37.75 -47.23
N GLY A 579 -8.59 -36.90 -48.13
CA GLY A 579 -9.46 -36.14 -49.04
C GLY A 579 -9.24 -34.63 -49.22
N LYS A 580 -8.15 -34.03 -48.73
CA LYS A 580 -7.72 -32.69 -49.19
C LYS A 580 -6.55 -32.79 -50.16
N LYS A 581 -6.55 -31.94 -51.21
CA LYS A 581 -5.36 -31.71 -52.04
C LYS A 581 -4.22 -31.23 -51.15
N ARG A 582 -3.02 -31.69 -51.44
CA ARG A 582 -1.81 -31.39 -50.67
C ARG A 582 -1.10 -30.18 -51.28
N GLU A 583 -0.97 -29.13 -50.48
CA GLU A 583 -0.06 -28.01 -50.72
C GLU A 583 1.34 -28.38 -50.21
N ALA A 584 2.39 -27.83 -50.83
CA ALA A 584 3.77 -28.05 -50.42
C ALA A 584 4.10 -27.32 -49.12
N GLY A 585 4.95 -27.90 -48.26
CA GLY A 585 5.39 -27.21 -47.04
C GLY A 585 6.25 -28.03 -46.08
N LEU A 586 6.63 -27.38 -44.98
CA LEU A 586 7.43 -27.95 -43.89
C LEU A 586 6.62 -27.95 -42.58
N GLN A 587 6.73 -29.03 -41.79
CA GLN A 587 6.13 -29.11 -40.46
C GLN A 587 7.22 -29.22 -39.38
N LEU A 588 7.31 -28.22 -38.51
CA LEU A 588 8.26 -28.14 -37.40
C LEU A 588 7.52 -28.23 -36.05
N TYR A 589 7.98 -29.12 -35.17
CA TYR A 589 7.46 -29.27 -33.81
C TYR A 589 8.37 -28.53 -32.83
N VAL A 590 7.87 -27.42 -32.27
CA VAL A 590 8.58 -26.58 -31.29
C VAL A 590 8.09 -26.92 -29.88
N PHE A 591 9.00 -27.38 -29.03
CA PHE A 591 8.77 -27.64 -27.61
C PHE A 591 9.33 -26.46 -26.82
N SER A 592 8.45 -25.62 -26.29
CA SER A 592 8.84 -24.40 -25.57
C SER A 592 8.89 -24.67 -24.07
N ASP A 593 10.02 -24.39 -23.44
CA ASP A 593 10.13 -24.50 -21.98
C ASP A 593 9.30 -23.39 -21.30
N LYS A 594 8.71 -23.70 -20.14
CA LYS A 594 7.91 -22.74 -19.36
C LYS A 594 8.79 -21.64 -18.78
N VAL A 595 8.34 -20.39 -18.90
CA VAL A 595 9.03 -19.21 -18.34
C VAL A 595 8.46 -18.83 -16.97
N SER A 596 9.30 -18.29 -16.09
CA SER A 596 8.79 -17.48 -14.98
C SER A 596 8.18 -16.19 -15.54
N PRO A 597 7.08 -15.65 -14.95
CA PRO A 597 6.55 -14.35 -15.32
C PRO A 597 7.64 -13.26 -15.31
N PRO A 598 7.60 -12.24 -16.20
CA PRO A 598 8.66 -11.24 -16.31
C PRO A 598 8.85 -10.42 -15.01
N SER A 599 7.80 -10.26 -14.20
CA SER A 599 7.87 -9.67 -12.85
C SER A 599 8.73 -10.48 -11.86
N LEU A 600 8.91 -11.78 -12.08
CA LEU A 600 9.83 -12.65 -11.34
C LEU A 600 11.20 -12.80 -12.04
N GLY A 601 11.39 -12.23 -13.23
CA GLY A 601 12.64 -12.31 -13.99
C GLY A 601 13.85 -11.76 -13.24
N PHE A 602 13.69 -10.66 -12.49
CA PHE A 602 14.72 -10.09 -11.61
C PHE A 602 15.23 -11.08 -10.54
N LEU A 603 14.39 -12.05 -10.14
CA LEU A 603 14.75 -13.08 -9.17
C LEU A 603 15.45 -14.30 -9.81
N ALA A 604 15.28 -14.56 -11.12
CA ALA A 604 15.47 -15.89 -11.70
C ALA A 604 16.83 -16.58 -11.41
N GLY A 605 17.93 -15.82 -11.34
CA GLY A 605 19.29 -16.31 -11.06
C GLY A 605 19.73 -16.21 -9.58
N TYR A 606 20.97 -15.77 -9.36
CA TYR A 606 21.60 -15.65 -8.02
C TYR A 606 20.89 -14.67 -7.06
N GLY A 607 20.01 -13.79 -7.57
CA GLY A 607 19.27 -12.81 -6.79
C GLY A 607 18.43 -13.43 -5.67
N ILE A 608 17.77 -14.58 -5.92
CA ILE A 608 17.02 -15.32 -4.89
C ILE A 608 17.92 -15.73 -3.72
N MET A 609 19.11 -16.26 -4.00
CA MET A 609 20.01 -16.74 -2.94
C MET A 609 20.61 -15.58 -2.14
N GLY A 610 20.88 -14.44 -2.79
CA GLY A 610 21.28 -13.21 -2.11
C GLY A 610 20.17 -12.63 -1.22
N LEU A 611 18.93 -12.61 -1.69
CA LEU A 611 17.76 -12.15 -0.93
C LEU A 611 17.44 -13.08 0.25
N TYR A 612 17.49 -14.40 0.02
CA TYR A 612 17.36 -15.40 1.08
C TYR A 612 18.44 -15.21 2.17
N ALA A 613 19.71 -15.09 1.76
CA ALA A 613 20.81 -14.89 2.70
C ALA A 613 20.66 -13.58 3.48
N SER A 614 20.25 -12.47 2.84
CA SER A 614 20.07 -11.19 3.54
C SER A 614 18.92 -11.24 4.54
N VAL A 615 17.77 -11.83 4.17
CA VAL A 615 16.62 -12.01 5.09
C VAL A 615 17.00 -12.90 6.28
N VAL A 616 17.67 -14.04 6.06
CA VAL A 616 18.09 -14.93 7.15
C VAL A 616 19.15 -14.28 8.05
N LEU A 617 20.09 -13.51 7.49
CA LEU A 617 21.08 -12.78 8.29
C LEU A 617 20.45 -11.63 9.11
N VAL A 618 19.46 -10.92 8.55
CA VAL A 618 18.72 -9.86 9.26
C VAL A 618 17.89 -10.44 10.40
N ILE A 619 17.13 -11.51 10.16
CA ILE A 619 16.36 -12.19 11.22
C ILE A 619 17.31 -12.81 12.25
N GLY A 620 18.42 -13.41 11.82
CA GLY A 620 19.47 -13.93 12.70
C GLY A 620 20.10 -12.87 13.59
N LYS A 621 20.27 -11.63 13.08
CA LYS A 621 20.71 -10.47 13.89
C LYS A 621 19.69 -10.14 14.99
N PHE A 622 18.41 -10.02 14.65
CA PHE A 622 17.36 -9.73 15.64
C PHE A 622 17.25 -10.85 16.69
N VAL A 623 17.28 -12.11 16.28
CA VAL A 623 17.27 -13.27 17.20
C VAL A 623 18.50 -13.24 18.12
N ARG A 624 19.68 -12.88 17.61
CA ARG A 624 20.90 -12.71 18.43
C ARG A 624 20.74 -11.58 19.46
N GLU A 625 20.15 -10.46 19.08
CA GLU A 625 19.95 -9.28 19.93
C GLU A 625 19.13 -9.62 21.19
N PHE A 626 18.03 -10.38 21.02
CA PHE A 626 17.23 -10.92 22.13
C PHE A 626 18.02 -11.80 23.12
N PHE A 627 19.06 -12.51 22.67
CA PHE A 627 19.88 -13.35 23.55
C PHE A 627 21.08 -12.61 24.16
N SER A 628 21.66 -11.63 23.46
CA SER A 628 22.85 -10.92 23.94
C SER A 628 22.57 -9.69 24.81
N GLY A 629 21.39 -9.06 24.68
CA GLY A 629 21.08 -7.81 25.40
C GLY A 629 20.77 -7.98 26.90
N ILE A 630 20.34 -9.19 27.31
CA ILE A 630 19.72 -9.46 28.62
C ILE A 630 20.58 -9.02 29.82
N SER A 631 21.91 -9.14 29.72
CA SER A 631 22.83 -8.78 30.81
C SER A 631 22.75 -7.31 31.24
N HIS A 632 22.42 -6.41 30.33
CA HIS A 632 22.31 -4.97 30.60
C HIS A 632 20.94 -4.58 31.19
N SER A 633 19.88 -5.34 30.91
CA SER A 633 18.53 -5.05 31.39
C SER A 633 18.19 -5.64 32.76
N ILE A 634 19.00 -6.59 33.28
CA ILE A 634 18.81 -7.23 34.61
C ILE A 634 18.48 -6.21 35.72
N MET A 635 19.16 -5.06 35.74
CA MET A 635 18.98 -4.03 36.76
C MET A 635 17.60 -3.35 36.77
N PHE A 636 16.84 -3.49 35.68
CA PHE A 636 15.47 -2.97 35.54
C PHE A 636 14.43 -4.10 35.47
N GLU A 637 14.79 -5.28 34.96
CA GLU A 637 13.92 -6.46 34.86
C GLU A 637 13.77 -7.22 36.19
N GLU A 638 14.84 -7.46 36.95
CA GLU A 638 14.80 -8.35 38.13
C GLU A 638 14.43 -7.63 39.43
N LEU A 639 13.37 -6.82 39.39
CA LEU A 639 12.83 -6.11 40.56
C LEU A 639 11.78 -6.97 41.29
N PRO A 640 11.91 -7.25 42.61
CA PRO A 640 11.02 -8.20 43.29
C PRO A 640 9.65 -7.62 43.68
N ALA A 641 9.58 -6.37 44.17
CA ALA A 641 8.30 -5.72 44.53
C ALA A 641 8.18 -4.31 43.93
N VAL A 642 7.61 -4.22 42.74
CA VAL A 642 7.48 -2.96 41.96
C VAL A 642 6.33 -2.04 42.37
N ASP A 643 5.50 -2.43 43.35
CA ASP A 643 4.28 -1.70 43.73
C ASP A 643 4.51 -0.21 44.07
N ARG A 644 5.65 0.12 44.69
CA ARG A 644 6.00 1.51 45.02
C ARG A 644 6.43 2.35 43.80
N ILE A 645 6.83 1.73 42.69
CA ILE A 645 7.15 2.40 41.42
C ILE A 645 5.88 2.53 40.59
N LEU A 646 5.09 1.45 40.51
CA LEU A 646 3.80 1.46 39.82
C LEU A 646 2.86 2.51 40.41
N LYS A 647 2.82 2.64 41.75
CA LYS A 647 2.06 3.71 42.40
C LYS A 647 2.55 5.10 41.98
N LEU A 648 3.87 5.36 41.99
CA LEU A 648 4.42 6.66 41.56
C LEU A 648 4.01 7.01 40.12
N CYS A 649 3.99 6.03 39.21
CA CYS A 649 3.51 6.22 37.84
C CYS A 649 2.00 6.53 37.79
N THR A 650 1.17 5.84 38.57
CA THR A 650 -0.27 6.15 38.65
C THR A 650 -0.58 7.48 39.34
N ASP A 651 0.26 7.89 40.30
CA ASP A 651 0.15 9.19 40.95
C ASP A 651 0.49 10.32 39.94
N ILE A 652 1.51 10.15 39.08
CA ILE A 652 1.78 11.07 37.95
C ILE A 652 0.58 11.17 37.01
N PHE A 653 -0.01 10.05 36.59
CA PHE A 653 -1.22 10.06 35.74
C PHE A 653 -2.43 10.71 36.42
N LEU A 654 -2.57 10.58 37.74
CA LEU A 654 -3.62 11.23 38.52
C LEU A 654 -3.43 12.75 38.54
N VAL A 655 -2.19 13.22 38.71
CA VAL A 655 -1.84 14.65 38.76
C VAL A 655 -2.01 15.33 37.40
N ARG A 656 -1.76 14.62 36.29
CA ARG A 656 -2.17 15.04 34.94
C ARG A 656 -3.70 15.20 34.81
N GLU A 657 -4.47 14.33 35.44
CA GLU A 657 -5.93 14.40 35.41
C GLU A 657 -6.52 15.53 36.28
N THR A 658 -5.82 15.96 37.34
CA THR A 658 -6.23 17.12 38.16
C THR A 658 -5.73 18.46 37.59
N GLY A 659 -4.63 18.45 36.82
CA GLY A 659 -4.00 19.66 36.29
C GLY A 659 -3.06 20.37 37.27
N GLU A 660 -2.59 19.67 38.32
CA GLU A 660 -1.63 20.19 39.30
C GLU A 660 -0.19 20.06 38.76
N LEU A 661 0.11 20.78 37.66
CA LEU A 661 1.30 20.57 36.83
C LEU A 661 2.64 20.74 37.56
N GLU A 662 2.72 21.56 38.60
CA GLU A 662 3.91 21.70 39.46
C GLU A 662 4.26 20.37 40.15
N LEU A 663 3.23 19.63 40.61
CA LEU A 663 3.40 18.31 41.21
C LEU A 663 3.68 17.22 40.16
N GLU A 664 3.35 17.44 38.88
CA GLU A 664 3.77 16.54 37.79
C GLU A 664 5.30 16.55 37.67
N GLU A 665 5.91 17.74 37.67
CA GLU A 665 7.36 17.89 37.55
C GLU A 665 8.09 17.30 38.75
N ASP A 666 7.63 17.55 39.98
CA ASP A 666 8.22 16.97 41.20
C ASP A 666 8.16 15.42 41.21
N LEU A 667 7.02 14.83 40.85
CA LEU A 667 6.87 13.37 40.80
C LEU A 667 7.67 12.75 39.63
N TYR A 668 7.78 13.44 38.49
CA TYR A 668 8.62 13.02 37.37
C TYR A 668 10.11 13.10 37.72
N ALA A 669 10.59 14.20 38.31
CA ALA A 669 11.97 14.35 38.77
C ALA A 669 12.36 13.26 39.77
N LYS A 670 11.44 12.90 40.67
CA LYS A 670 11.58 11.79 41.62
C LYS A 670 11.63 10.41 40.93
N LEU A 671 10.86 10.20 39.86
CA LEU A 671 10.91 8.97 39.05
C LEU A 671 12.26 8.85 38.31
N ILE A 672 12.74 9.92 37.69
CA ILE A 672 14.03 9.96 37.00
C ILE A 672 15.20 9.78 37.99
N PHE A 673 15.13 10.39 39.18
CA PHE A 673 16.12 10.14 40.24
C PHE A 673 16.18 8.67 40.65
N LEU A 674 15.02 8.01 40.79
CA LEU A 674 14.93 6.59 41.12
C LEU A 674 15.55 5.70 40.03
N TYR A 675 15.36 6.03 38.74
CA TYR A 675 15.97 5.30 37.63
C TYR A 675 17.46 5.61 37.42
N ARG A 676 17.96 6.72 37.98
CA ARG A 676 19.38 7.13 37.92
C ARG A 676 20.27 6.48 38.99
N SER A 677 19.70 5.94 40.09
CA SER A 677 20.45 5.27 41.17
C SER A 677 19.94 3.83 41.39
N PRO A 678 20.68 2.80 40.92
CA PRO A 678 20.32 1.40 41.14
C PRO A 678 20.22 1.02 42.63
N GLU A 679 21.07 1.63 43.47
CA GLU A 679 21.07 1.42 44.93
C GLU A 679 19.77 1.92 45.56
N THR A 680 19.23 3.02 45.05
CA THR A 680 17.94 3.57 45.45
C THR A 680 16.81 2.71 44.92
N MET A 681 16.89 2.23 43.68
CA MET A 681 15.91 1.30 43.09
C MET A 681 15.80 -0.01 43.89
N ILE A 682 16.91 -0.60 44.33
CA ILE A 682 16.94 -1.81 45.18
C ILE A 682 16.26 -1.54 46.53
N LYS A 683 16.58 -0.41 47.20
CA LYS A 683 15.91 0.01 48.45
C LYS A 683 14.40 0.24 48.25
N TRP A 684 13.99 0.72 47.08
CA TRP A 684 12.60 1.00 46.72
C TRP A 684 11.81 -0.22 46.24
N THR A 685 12.48 -1.34 45.92
CA THR A 685 11.83 -2.56 45.39
C THR A 685 11.95 -3.80 46.28
N ARG A 686 12.70 -3.73 47.39
CA ARG A 686 12.71 -4.78 48.45
C ARG A 686 11.30 -5.12 48.94
N ASP A 687 11.01 -6.41 49.08
CA ASP A 687 9.76 -6.95 49.64
C ASP A 687 9.61 -6.60 51.14
N GLN A 688 8.44 -6.06 51.51
CA GLN A 688 8.10 -5.68 52.87
C GLN A 688 7.96 -6.87 53.83
N LYS A 689 7.83 -8.11 53.32
CA LYS A 689 7.85 -9.34 54.14
C LYS A 689 9.23 -9.69 54.73
N THR A 690 10.21 -8.79 54.66
CA THR A 690 11.54 -8.94 55.26
C THR A 690 11.77 -7.92 56.37
N LYS A 691 10.83 -7.87 57.31
CA LYS A 691 10.96 -7.32 58.67
C LYS A 691 10.43 -8.35 59.66
#